data_AF-A0A8T1UZH1-F1
#
_entry.id   AF-A0A8T1UZH1-F1
#
_cell.length_a   1.000
_cell.length_b   1.000
_cell.length_c   1.000
_cell.angle_alpha   90.00
_cell.angle_beta   90.00
_cell.angle_gamma   90.00
#
_symmetry.space_group_name_H-M   'P 1'
#
loop_
_entity.id
_entity.type
_entity.pdbx_description
1 polymer ?
#
loop_
_entity_poly.entity_id
_entity_poly.type
_entity_poly.pdbx_seq_one_letter_code
_entity_poly.pdbx_strand_id
1 'polypeptide(L)'
;MSLQDFVHNYEMESLQLGITARRDVIMRMANFFPSSEDDGLSSNFQATSQALAARRSKTTEGRPDMVLVLAGNTREGFHHRVRNIQLVALANALHTSQVPGLVGLDLRYNHLGEHEEDVTQHEAESVGEVDEEGERDEREFLLDTASSLGRLLQPTPAYVCRIADLNLQGNRLGRSVGGHAIAALLGAGTCPLQELDVGNSGLDVSNLIAIAQSLRANRSLKALNLDNPVVKTTEEEAIQYIGKMLQVNRVLTDLSLAKHQMTDHGAQVLAERLLDNRPLRRLVLRANRIGSTGASALAASMLRHPTLAEFDLSANRIGDAGAKAFATVLKANMATPLETLSLCSTSLTDDGMATLANACLKPQNAEAGSRLRCLLLWGNTFGPKTSPLMLQLCEPGGRFHTYGVETDFLPRLVDDEVLVAYQETGHFPSDESFASLAGHAHREIEVIHDVVVAAHNAQELAELRHEAADPNLWDDASNAASVVQRLAALESRETRVHELHRQFLDTKELYVLAKEEEDESMRRDCVSAMSAVRSEAQQLRLELLLSHESDARSCFVEIQAGAGGTDSCDWTAMLARMYARWGEAREFQVQYVDESAGEEAGFRSVVLKLDGAYAYGWAKSEAGVHRLVRISPFDSAGRRHTSFAQVRVYPMAAEGRSKEEIEVSTKDLRIDTFRSSGPGGQHVNSTDSAIRITHLPTGIVVQSQSDRSQHRNKAEAMAMLRAKLYKCKLEEEAQARQKFAKGLGDNAWGNQIRSYVLHPYQLVKDHRTNYSESNTAQVLDGNIDEFIEKMLLQQTASNTPDQEGSNA
;
A
#
# COMPACT_ATOMS: atom_id res chain seq x y z
N MET A 1 -17.18 44.88 -3.55
CA MET A 1 -18.11 43.91 -4.14
C MET A 1 -18.42 42.84 -3.12
N SER A 2 -19.68 42.42 -3.11
CA SER A 2 -20.21 41.32 -2.29
C SER A 2 -19.88 39.97 -2.94
N LEU A 3 -20.06 38.88 -2.19
CA LEU A 3 -20.01 37.52 -2.75
C LEU A 3 -21.04 37.35 -3.88
N GLN A 4 -22.22 37.96 -3.74
CA GLN A 4 -23.27 37.92 -4.76
C GLN A 4 -22.81 38.53 -6.08
N ASP A 5 -22.06 39.64 -6.02
CA ASP A 5 -21.54 40.27 -7.23
C ASP A 5 -20.54 39.34 -7.94
N PHE A 6 -19.68 38.63 -7.19
CA PHE A 6 -18.77 37.63 -7.78
C PHE A 6 -19.53 36.45 -8.38
N VAL A 7 -20.48 35.87 -7.64
CA VAL A 7 -21.27 34.72 -8.10
C VAL A 7 -22.05 35.08 -9.36
N HIS A 8 -22.71 36.24 -9.37
CA HIS A 8 -23.43 36.74 -10.53
C HIS A 8 -22.48 36.91 -11.73
N ASN A 9 -21.33 37.55 -11.55
CA ASN A 9 -20.36 37.70 -12.63
C ASN A 9 -19.84 36.35 -13.13
N TYR A 10 -19.52 35.42 -12.23
CA TYR A 10 -19.03 34.09 -12.61
C TYR A 10 -20.10 33.27 -13.33
N GLU A 11 -21.36 33.34 -12.91
CA GLU A 11 -22.49 32.72 -13.59
C GLU A 11 -22.74 33.34 -14.96
N MET A 12 -22.70 34.67 -15.07
CA MET A 12 -22.88 35.37 -16.33
C MET A 12 -21.74 35.08 -17.32
N GLU A 13 -20.48 35.08 -16.87
CA GLU A 13 -19.33 34.71 -17.69
C GLU A 13 -19.39 33.24 -18.12
N SER A 14 -19.78 32.35 -17.22
CA SER A 14 -19.97 30.92 -17.54
C SER A 14 -21.07 30.75 -18.59
N LEU A 15 -22.20 31.44 -18.45
CA LEU A 15 -23.32 31.41 -19.39
C LEU A 15 -22.95 32.00 -20.75
N GLN A 16 -22.19 33.10 -20.80
CA GLN A 16 -21.68 33.67 -22.05
C GLN A 16 -20.75 32.69 -22.77
N LEU A 17 -19.90 31.99 -22.02
CA LEU A 17 -18.99 30.99 -22.55
C LEU A 17 -19.69 29.66 -22.89
N GLY A 18 -20.94 29.46 -22.46
CA GLY A 18 -21.74 28.26 -22.76
C GLY A 18 -21.49 27.11 -21.79
N ILE A 19 -20.90 27.38 -20.62
CA ILE A 19 -20.57 26.39 -19.60
C ILE A 19 -21.39 26.62 -18.33
N THR A 20 -21.60 25.57 -17.55
CA THR A 20 -22.23 25.67 -16.23
C THR A 20 -21.24 26.20 -15.21
N ALA A 21 -21.62 27.25 -14.48
CA ALA A 21 -20.84 27.76 -13.35
C ALA A 21 -20.66 26.68 -12.29
N ARG A 22 -19.43 26.49 -11.85
CA ARG A 22 -19.06 25.44 -10.91
C ARG A 22 -19.45 25.81 -9.48
N ARG A 23 -20.29 24.96 -8.87
CA ARG A 23 -20.75 25.11 -7.48
C ARG A 23 -19.59 25.09 -6.49
N ASP A 24 -18.61 24.23 -6.69
CA ASP A 24 -17.43 24.12 -5.83
C ASP A 24 -16.54 25.38 -5.89
N VAL A 25 -16.40 26.00 -7.06
CA VAL A 25 -15.70 27.30 -7.21
C VAL A 25 -16.43 28.38 -6.40
N ILE A 26 -17.76 28.46 -6.51
CA ILE A 26 -18.59 29.40 -5.76
C ILE A 26 -18.45 29.18 -4.25
N MET A 27 -18.57 27.93 -3.80
CA MET A 27 -18.46 27.56 -2.38
C MET A 27 -17.10 27.92 -1.80
N ARG A 28 -16.01 27.64 -2.51
CA ARG A 28 -14.65 27.97 -2.05
C ARG A 28 -14.40 29.48 -2.09
N MET A 29 -14.99 30.21 -3.04
CA MET A 29 -14.87 31.66 -3.12
C MET A 29 -15.61 32.39 -1.97
N ALA A 30 -16.63 31.77 -1.37
CA ALA A 30 -17.33 32.32 -0.21
C ALA A 30 -16.40 32.64 0.98
N ASN A 31 -15.27 31.91 1.09
CA ASN A 31 -14.28 32.12 2.13
C ASN A 31 -13.54 33.48 2.02
N PHE A 32 -13.54 34.12 0.85
CA PHE A 32 -12.82 35.38 0.60
C PHE A 32 -13.67 36.63 0.91
N PHE A 33 -14.99 36.50 1.02
CA PHE A 33 -15.93 37.61 1.23
C PHE A 33 -16.50 37.62 2.65
N PRO A 34 -16.68 38.80 3.29
CA PRO A 34 -17.28 38.90 4.62
C PRO A 34 -18.75 38.41 4.61
N SER A 35 -19.27 38.02 5.79
CA SER A 35 -20.67 37.62 5.94
C SER A 35 -21.52 38.88 5.89
N SER A 36 -22.32 39.03 4.83
CA SER A 36 -23.49 39.90 4.88
C SER A 36 -24.64 39.14 5.55
N GLU A 37 -25.49 39.86 6.29
CA GLU A 37 -26.70 39.29 6.92
C GLU A 37 -27.74 38.79 5.90
N ASP A 38 -27.52 39.02 4.60
CA ASP A 38 -28.42 38.60 3.54
C ASP A 38 -27.64 38.10 2.31
N ASP A 39 -27.04 36.91 2.43
CA ASP A 39 -26.22 36.32 1.36
C ASP A 39 -27.07 35.78 0.18
N GLY A 40 -28.41 35.82 0.23
CA GLY A 40 -29.31 35.68 -0.94
C GLY A 40 -29.18 34.41 -1.80
N LEU A 41 -28.37 33.44 -1.38
CA LEU A 41 -28.21 32.15 -2.05
C LEU A 41 -29.51 31.36 -1.92
N SER A 42 -29.93 30.69 -3.00
CA SER A 42 -31.19 29.91 -3.02
C SER A 42 -31.31 28.95 -1.81
N SER A 43 -32.54 28.66 -1.40
CA SER A 43 -32.87 27.90 -0.17
C SER A 43 -32.09 26.59 0.05
N ASN A 44 -31.60 25.95 -1.01
CA ASN A 44 -30.76 24.73 -0.94
C ASN A 44 -29.30 24.97 -0.52
N PHE A 45 -28.84 26.22 -0.42
CA PHE A 45 -27.49 26.61 -0.01
C PHE A 45 -27.45 27.42 1.29
N GLN A 46 -28.61 27.91 1.75
CA GLN A 46 -28.73 28.72 2.95
C GLN A 46 -28.34 27.95 4.23
N ALA A 47 -28.64 26.66 4.33
CA ALA A 47 -28.32 25.87 5.52
C ALA A 47 -26.80 25.71 5.75
N THR A 48 -26.04 25.51 4.67
CA THR A 48 -24.58 25.36 4.71
C THR A 48 -23.87 26.71 4.86
N SER A 49 -24.40 27.75 4.20
CA SER A 49 -23.93 29.13 4.31
C SER A 49 -24.18 29.72 5.71
N GLN A 50 -25.32 29.45 6.34
CA GLN A 50 -25.62 29.89 7.71
C GLN A 50 -24.75 29.21 8.77
N ALA A 51 -24.36 27.94 8.57
CA ALA A 51 -23.38 27.26 9.43
C ALA A 51 -21.97 27.88 9.31
N LEU A 52 -21.57 28.30 8.10
CA LEU A 52 -20.32 29.02 7.83
C LEU A 52 -20.36 30.49 8.31
N ALA A 53 -21.52 31.14 8.25
CA ALA A 53 -21.74 32.50 8.76
C ALA A 53 -21.73 32.55 10.30
N ALA A 54 -22.22 31.51 10.97
CA ALA A 54 -22.18 31.39 12.43
C ALA A 54 -20.74 31.19 13.00
N ARG A 55 -19.78 30.76 12.18
CA ARG A 55 -18.33 30.68 12.50
C ARG A 55 -17.61 32.05 12.49
N ARG A 56 -18.27 33.15 12.12
CA ARG A 56 -17.64 34.48 11.98
C ARG A 56 -17.82 35.35 13.23
N SER A 57 -16.83 35.34 14.11
CA SER A 57 -16.71 36.29 15.22
C SER A 57 -15.35 37.01 15.21
N LYS A 58 -15.41 38.33 15.01
CA LYS A 58 -14.45 39.37 15.43
C LYS A 58 -12.96 39.18 15.12
N THR A 59 -12.54 39.65 13.94
CA THR A 59 -11.27 40.39 13.76
C THR A 59 -11.36 41.23 12.48
N THR A 60 -11.68 42.51 12.65
CA THR A 60 -11.77 43.51 11.56
C THR A 60 -10.47 44.30 11.34
N GLU A 61 -9.30 43.74 11.68
CA GLU A 61 -8.00 44.34 11.38
C GLU A 61 -7.00 43.26 10.94
N GLY A 62 -6.49 43.38 9.70
CA GLY A 62 -5.47 42.50 9.12
C GLY A 62 -5.98 41.14 8.62
N ARG A 63 -6.56 41.08 7.40
CA ARG A 63 -6.91 39.79 6.78
C ARG A 63 -5.64 39.09 6.26
N PRO A 64 -5.45 37.77 6.53
CA PRO A 64 -4.32 37.02 6.01
C PRO A 64 -4.44 36.83 4.50
N ASP A 65 -3.29 36.71 3.86
CA ASP A 65 -3.11 36.25 2.48
C ASP A 65 -3.70 34.83 2.33
N MET A 66 -4.60 34.62 1.36
CA MET A 66 -5.35 33.37 1.18
C MET A 66 -5.11 32.74 -0.20
N VAL A 67 -5.13 31.40 -0.25
CA VAL A 67 -4.94 30.59 -1.46
C VAL A 67 -6.25 29.92 -1.85
N LEU A 68 -6.70 30.11 -3.09
CA LEU A 68 -7.83 29.36 -3.63
C LEU A 68 -7.33 28.02 -4.16
N VAL A 69 -7.72 26.94 -3.49
CA VAL A 69 -7.41 25.57 -3.95
C VAL A 69 -8.55 25.08 -4.82
N LEU A 70 -8.24 24.63 -6.02
CA LEU A 70 -9.14 24.00 -7.00
C LEU A 70 -8.47 22.75 -7.60
N ALA A 71 -7.75 22.00 -6.76
CA ALA A 71 -6.99 20.82 -7.17
C ALA A 71 -7.88 19.67 -7.67
N GLY A 72 -7.59 19.16 -8.87
CA GLY A 72 -8.38 18.12 -9.54
C GLY A 72 -8.14 16.69 -9.02
N ASN A 73 -7.21 16.50 -8.10
CA ASN A 73 -7.01 15.24 -7.37
C ASN A 73 -7.78 15.16 -6.05
N THR A 74 -8.63 16.14 -5.75
CA THR A 74 -9.55 16.09 -4.60
C THR A 74 -10.80 15.29 -4.95
N ARG A 75 -11.53 14.75 -3.95
CA ARG A 75 -12.78 13.97 -4.17
C ARG A 75 -13.79 14.70 -5.06
N GLU A 76 -13.94 16.01 -4.86
CA GLU A 76 -14.81 16.88 -5.68
C GLU A 76 -14.23 17.13 -7.09
N GLY A 77 -12.90 17.23 -7.20
CA GLY A 77 -12.20 17.50 -8.46
C GLY A 77 -12.01 16.27 -9.36
N PHE A 78 -12.12 15.05 -8.82
CA PHE A 78 -11.85 13.81 -9.56
C PHE A 78 -12.85 13.55 -10.68
N HIS A 79 -14.14 13.83 -10.42
CA HIS A 79 -15.24 13.69 -11.39
C HIS A 79 -15.39 14.90 -12.31
N HIS A 80 -14.94 16.08 -11.88
CA HIS A 80 -15.06 17.33 -12.63
C HIS A 80 -13.77 18.15 -12.50
N ARG A 81 -12.82 17.95 -13.40
CA ARG A 81 -11.57 18.72 -13.44
C ARG A 81 -11.78 20.08 -14.08
N VAL A 82 -11.04 21.10 -13.62
CA VAL A 82 -11.07 22.44 -14.21
C VAL A 82 -10.49 22.39 -15.61
N ARG A 83 -11.21 22.99 -16.56
CA ARG A 83 -10.87 23.09 -17.98
C ARG A 83 -10.41 24.49 -18.37
N ASN A 84 -9.75 24.64 -19.52
CA ASN A 84 -9.26 25.94 -20.01
C ASN A 84 -10.38 27.00 -20.05
N ILE A 85 -11.55 26.66 -20.60
CA ILE A 85 -12.70 27.56 -20.70
C ILE A 85 -13.26 27.99 -19.33
N GLN A 86 -13.24 27.09 -18.34
CA GLN A 86 -13.65 27.40 -16.96
C GLN A 86 -12.65 28.33 -16.27
N LEU A 87 -11.36 28.19 -16.58
CA LEU A 87 -10.32 29.09 -16.08
C LEU A 87 -10.49 30.50 -16.65
N VAL A 88 -10.91 30.63 -17.91
CA VAL A 88 -11.23 31.92 -18.53
C VAL A 88 -12.42 32.59 -17.84
N ALA A 89 -13.51 31.84 -17.60
CA ALA A 89 -14.68 32.36 -16.87
C ALA A 89 -14.28 32.86 -15.47
N LEU A 90 -13.45 32.08 -14.77
CA LEU A 90 -12.93 32.44 -13.46
C LEU A 90 -12.05 33.70 -13.54
N ALA A 91 -11.15 33.78 -14.51
CA ALA A 91 -10.28 34.94 -14.72
C ALA A 91 -11.09 36.22 -14.92
N ASN A 92 -12.09 36.20 -15.81
CA ASN A 92 -12.95 37.35 -16.08
C ASN A 92 -13.73 37.79 -14.83
N ALA A 93 -14.26 36.82 -14.07
CA ALA A 93 -14.95 37.08 -12.82
C ALA A 93 -14.01 37.69 -11.76
N LEU A 94 -12.78 37.19 -11.64
CA LEU A 94 -11.76 37.73 -10.72
C LEU A 94 -11.37 39.16 -11.09
N HIS A 95 -11.19 39.45 -12.38
CA HIS A 95 -10.84 40.78 -12.88
C HIS A 95 -11.93 41.80 -12.58
N THR A 96 -13.18 41.41 -12.77
CA THR A 96 -14.33 42.27 -12.47
C THR A 96 -14.50 42.47 -10.97
N SER A 97 -14.23 41.43 -10.17
CA SER A 97 -14.62 41.38 -8.76
C SER A 97 -13.59 41.85 -7.74
N GLN A 98 -12.33 41.98 -8.14
CA GLN A 98 -11.22 42.44 -7.28
C GLN A 98 -11.23 41.77 -5.89
N VAL A 99 -11.21 40.43 -5.87
CA VAL A 99 -11.35 39.62 -4.65
C VAL A 99 -10.27 39.99 -3.61
N PRO A 100 -10.63 40.49 -2.41
CA PRO A 100 -9.67 40.90 -1.41
C PRO A 100 -9.00 39.70 -0.74
N GLY A 101 -7.68 39.70 -0.64
CA GLY A 101 -6.89 38.67 0.07
C GLY A 101 -6.53 37.43 -0.76
N LEU A 102 -7.01 37.31 -2.01
CA LEU A 102 -6.59 36.24 -2.91
C LEU A 102 -5.16 36.51 -3.42
N VAL A 103 -4.19 35.74 -2.91
CA VAL A 103 -2.79 35.83 -3.34
C VAL A 103 -2.28 34.54 -3.96
N GLY A 104 -2.97 33.42 -3.78
CA GLY A 104 -2.54 32.14 -4.35
C GLY A 104 -3.66 31.39 -5.06
N LEU A 105 -3.28 30.58 -6.06
CA LEU A 105 -4.19 29.74 -6.80
C LEU A 105 -3.55 28.37 -7.04
N ASP A 106 -4.16 27.33 -6.48
CA ASP A 106 -3.74 25.93 -6.68
C ASP A 106 -4.70 25.22 -7.64
N LEU A 107 -4.21 24.99 -8.86
CA LEU A 107 -4.91 24.31 -9.95
C LEU A 107 -4.26 22.97 -10.29
N ARG A 108 -3.51 22.34 -9.37
CA ARG A 108 -2.83 21.08 -9.66
C ARG A 108 -3.78 19.97 -10.12
N TYR A 109 -3.27 19.08 -10.97
CA TYR A 109 -3.97 17.90 -11.48
C TYR A 109 -5.33 18.20 -12.10
N ASN A 110 -5.46 19.28 -12.86
CA ASN A 110 -6.67 19.59 -13.64
C ASN A 110 -6.50 19.24 -15.12
N HIS A 111 -7.51 19.55 -15.94
CA HIS A 111 -7.45 19.44 -17.40
C HIS A 111 -7.12 20.79 -18.02
N LEU A 112 -6.08 21.45 -17.50
CA LEU A 112 -5.50 22.64 -18.11
C LEU A 112 -4.39 22.18 -19.05
N GLY A 113 -4.41 22.63 -20.29
CA GLY A 113 -3.42 22.16 -21.24
C GLY A 113 -3.80 22.18 -22.69
N GLU A 114 -2.87 21.70 -23.50
CA GLU A 114 -3.14 21.29 -24.88
C GLU A 114 -3.79 19.90 -24.85
N HIS A 115 -4.86 19.74 -25.63
CA HIS A 115 -5.37 18.43 -25.99
C HIS A 115 -4.56 17.96 -27.20
N GLU A 116 -3.52 17.14 -26.98
CA GLU A 116 -2.82 16.49 -28.10
C GLU A 116 -3.84 15.65 -28.89
N GLU A 117 -3.88 15.81 -30.22
CA GLU A 117 -4.52 14.83 -31.09
C GLU A 117 -3.76 13.51 -30.90
N ASP A 118 -4.43 12.49 -30.34
CA ASP A 118 -3.93 11.12 -30.36
C ASP A 118 -3.83 10.64 -31.81
N VAL A 119 -2.69 10.93 -32.45
CA VAL A 119 -2.17 10.11 -33.54
C VAL A 119 -1.28 9.06 -32.90
N THR A 120 -1.89 8.01 -32.36
CA THR A 120 -1.67 6.62 -32.81
C THR A 120 -2.58 5.68 -32.03
N GLN A 121 -3.47 5.05 -32.79
CA GLN A 121 -4.20 3.84 -32.46
C GLN A 121 -3.26 2.82 -31.79
N HIS A 122 -3.41 2.55 -30.48
CA HIS A 122 -3.08 1.25 -29.88
C HIS A 122 -3.57 1.03 -28.43
N GLU A 123 -4.28 1.98 -27.80
CA GLU A 123 -4.86 1.76 -26.44
C GLU A 123 -6.39 1.87 -26.41
N ALA A 124 -7.05 1.38 -27.46
CA ALA A 124 -8.51 1.39 -27.56
C ALA A 124 -9.10 -0.01 -27.80
N GLU A 125 -8.66 -1.01 -27.04
CA GLU A 125 -9.41 -2.27 -26.90
C GLU A 125 -9.24 -2.79 -25.46
N SER A 126 -10.20 -2.44 -24.58
CA SER A 126 -10.69 -3.20 -23.42
C SER A 126 -11.07 -2.33 -22.20
N VAL A 127 -11.99 -1.39 -22.37
CA VAL A 127 -12.94 -1.08 -21.30
C VAL A 127 -14.32 -0.95 -21.95
N GLY A 128 -15.24 -1.82 -21.52
CA GLY A 128 -16.62 -1.86 -21.98
C GLY A 128 -17.38 -0.59 -21.62
N GLU A 129 -18.30 -0.24 -22.51
CA GLU A 129 -19.18 0.92 -22.45
C GLU A 129 -20.04 0.98 -21.18
N VAL A 130 -20.40 2.24 -20.84
CA VAL A 130 -21.59 2.81 -20.14
C VAL A 130 -21.04 3.90 -19.22
N ASP A 131 -21.31 5.20 -19.31
CA ASP A 131 -22.08 6.16 -20.12
C ASP A 131 -21.41 7.54 -19.74
N GLU A 132 -21.43 8.67 -20.43
CA GLU A 132 -22.40 9.29 -21.31
C GLU A 132 -21.70 10.50 -21.98
N GLU A 133 -22.23 10.88 -23.12
CA GLU A 133 -21.90 11.99 -23.99
C GLU A 133 -21.56 13.32 -23.26
N GLY A 134 -20.32 13.78 -23.44
CA GLY A 134 -20.02 15.21 -23.40
C GLY A 134 -19.72 15.67 -24.83
N GLU A 135 -20.67 16.34 -25.47
CA GLU A 135 -20.39 17.12 -26.70
C GLU A 135 -19.08 17.89 -26.49
N ARG A 136 -18.08 17.64 -27.34
CA ARG A 136 -16.86 18.44 -27.36
C ARG A 136 -17.28 19.87 -27.69
N ASP A 137 -17.17 20.78 -26.73
CA ASP A 137 -17.49 22.19 -26.92
C ASP A 137 -16.45 22.79 -27.90
N GLU A 138 -16.86 23.06 -29.14
CA GLU A 138 -16.00 23.65 -30.19
C GLU A 138 -15.30 24.95 -29.71
N ARG A 139 -15.88 25.63 -28.70
CA ARG A 139 -15.31 26.83 -28.08
C ARG A 139 -14.07 26.53 -27.24
N GLU A 140 -13.99 25.35 -26.64
CA GLU A 140 -12.82 24.92 -25.87
C GLU A 140 -11.63 24.64 -26.81
N PHE A 141 -11.89 24.15 -28.02
CA PHE A 141 -10.87 23.98 -29.06
C PHE A 141 -10.24 25.32 -29.48
N LEU A 142 -10.98 26.44 -29.38
CA LEU A 142 -10.47 27.78 -29.67
C LEU A 142 -9.66 28.40 -28.51
N LEU A 143 -9.75 27.84 -27.30
CA LEU A 143 -9.13 28.38 -26.10
C LEU A 143 -7.94 27.50 -25.66
N ASP A 144 -6.74 27.98 -25.98
CA ASP A 144 -5.51 27.37 -25.48
C ASP A 144 -5.20 27.81 -24.03
N THR A 145 -4.28 27.07 -23.40
CA THR A 145 -3.81 27.38 -22.05
C THR A 145 -3.11 28.73 -21.98
N ALA A 146 -2.47 29.15 -23.06
CA ALA A 146 -1.79 30.44 -23.13
C ALA A 146 -2.76 31.62 -23.01
N SER A 147 -3.88 31.54 -23.72
CA SER A 147 -4.97 32.50 -23.66
C SER A 147 -5.64 32.50 -22.29
N SER A 148 -5.80 31.31 -21.70
CA SER A 148 -6.43 31.14 -20.39
C SER A 148 -5.57 31.70 -19.25
N LEU A 149 -4.29 31.32 -19.19
CA LEU A 149 -3.33 31.86 -18.21
C LEU A 149 -3.02 33.33 -18.44
N GLY A 150 -2.93 33.74 -19.71
CA GLY A 150 -2.77 35.13 -20.10
C GLY A 150 -3.90 35.98 -19.55
N ARG A 151 -5.15 35.56 -19.73
CA ARG A 151 -6.32 36.26 -19.14
C ARG A 151 -6.29 36.25 -17.63
N LEU A 152 -5.98 35.12 -16.98
CA LEU A 152 -5.92 35.06 -15.52
C LEU A 152 -4.95 36.09 -14.92
N LEU A 153 -3.78 36.24 -15.53
CA LEU A 153 -2.64 36.92 -14.91
C LEU A 153 -2.28 38.26 -15.55
N GLN A 154 -2.88 38.64 -16.68
CA GLN A 154 -2.67 39.95 -17.29
C GLN A 154 -3.31 41.06 -16.43
N PRO A 155 -2.56 42.11 -16.08
CA PRO A 155 -3.13 43.29 -15.45
C PRO A 155 -4.02 44.01 -16.46
N THR A 156 -5.24 44.34 -16.05
CA THR A 156 -6.11 45.25 -16.82
C THR A 156 -6.12 46.62 -16.13
N PRO A 157 -6.50 47.72 -16.81
CA PRO A 157 -6.61 49.03 -16.17
C PRO A 157 -7.52 49.04 -14.93
N ALA A 158 -8.43 48.07 -14.84
CA ALA A 158 -9.38 47.87 -13.76
C ALA A 158 -8.97 46.77 -12.75
N TYR A 159 -7.92 45.97 -13.01
CA TYR A 159 -7.51 44.87 -12.14
C TYR A 159 -5.98 44.73 -12.07
N VAL A 160 -5.45 44.88 -10.87
CA VAL A 160 -4.05 44.54 -10.56
C VAL A 160 -4.03 43.09 -10.09
N CYS A 161 -3.45 42.20 -10.89
CA CYS A 161 -3.27 40.81 -10.50
C CYS A 161 -2.40 40.73 -9.23
N ARG A 162 -2.96 40.14 -8.17
CA ARG A 162 -2.29 39.93 -6.86
C ARG A 162 -1.86 38.49 -6.62
N ILE A 163 -2.10 37.60 -7.59
CA ILE A 163 -1.71 36.20 -7.49
C ILE A 163 -0.18 36.17 -7.51
N ALA A 164 0.39 35.90 -6.34
CA ALA A 164 1.80 35.67 -6.10
C ALA A 164 2.13 34.17 -6.22
N ASP A 165 1.23 33.29 -5.81
CA ASP A 165 1.50 31.85 -5.75
C ASP A 165 0.62 31.09 -6.74
N LEU A 166 1.22 30.37 -7.68
CA LEU A 166 0.49 29.63 -8.71
C LEU A 166 0.98 28.19 -8.80
N ASN A 167 0.10 27.24 -8.51
CA ASN A 167 0.37 25.82 -8.67
C ASN A 167 -0.40 25.24 -9.86
N LEU A 168 0.33 24.82 -10.89
CA LEU A 168 -0.15 24.16 -12.10
C LEU A 168 0.37 22.72 -12.22
N GLN A 169 0.92 22.15 -11.15
CA GLN A 169 1.54 20.83 -11.15
C GLN A 169 0.61 19.75 -11.74
N GLY A 170 1.15 18.89 -12.61
CA GLY A 170 0.40 17.75 -13.16
C GLY A 170 -0.68 18.11 -14.18
N ASN A 171 -0.71 19.34 -14.68
CA ASN A 171 -1.54 19.75 -15.82
C ASN A 171 -0.80 19.51 -17.14
N ARG A 172 -1.50 19.15 -18.22
CA ARG A 172 -0.85 18.86 -19.52
C ARG A 172 -0.57 20.13 -20.31
N LEU A 173 0.31 21.00 -19.81
CA LEU A 173 0.63 22.30 -20.43
C LEU A 173 1.22 22.20 -21.84
N GLY A 174 1.54 20.98 -22.30
CA GLY A 174 1.84 20.69 -23.70
C GLY A 174 3.28 21.04 -24.08
N ARG A 175 3.68 20.60 -25.29
CA ARG A 175 5.04 20.78 -25.81
C ARG A 175 5.23 22.15 -26.47
N SER A 176 4.16 22.80 -26.92
CA SER A 176 4.28 23.93 -27.83
C SER A 176 3.89 25.29 -27.24
N VAL A 177 2.70 25.43 -26.66
CA VAL A 177 2.11 26.74 -26.33
C VAL A 177 2.10 27.02 -24.83
N GLY A 178 1.69 26.07 -23.98
CA GLY A 178 1.51 26.35 -22.54
C GLY A 178 2.81 26.73 -21.82
N GLY A 179 3.92 26.03 -22.11
CA GLY A 179 5.24 26.39 -21.58
C GLY A 179 5.77 27.75 -22.06
N HIS A 180 5.54 28.10 -23.33
CA HIS A 180 5.89 29.42 -23.86
C HIS A 180 5.02 30.55 -23.29
N ALA A 181 3.76 30.26 -22.94
CA ALA A 181 2.91 31.20 -22.25
C ALA A 181 3.42 31.53 -20.85
N ILE A 182 3.86 30.50 -20.10
CA ILE A 182 4.54 30.69 -18.81
C ILE A 182 5.80 31.53 -19.00
N ALA A 183 6.62 31.23 -20.01
CA ALA A 183 7.81 32.02 -20.31
C ALA A 183 7.47 33.48 -20.62
N ALA A 184 6.48 33.74 -21.48
CA ALA A 184 6.04 35.09 -21.82
C ALA A 184 5.55 35.85 -20.59
N LEU A 185 4.82 35.17 -19.71
CA LEU A 185 4.33 35.71 -18.46
C LEU A 185 5.46 36.07 -17.50
N LEU A 186 6.44 35.18 -17.32
CA LEU A 186 7.60 35.44 -16.47
C LEU A 186 8.49 36.56 -17.04
N GLY A 187 8.50 36.74 -18.36
CA GLY A 187 9.21 37.80 -19.06
C GLY A 187 8.51 39.15 -19.02
N ALA A 188 7.22 39.21 -18.66
CA ALA A 188 6.49 40.46 -18.51
C ALA A 188 7.03 41.25 -17.31
N GLY A 189 7.39 42.52 -17.52
CA GLY A 189 7.96 43.39 -16.48
C GLY A 189 7.03 43.66 -15.28
N THR A 190 5.76 43.28 -15.39
CA THR A 190 4.71 43.44 -14.36
C THR A 190 4.27 42.11 -13.73
N CYS A 191 5.01 41.01 -13.90
CA CYS A 191 4.63 39.70 -13.38
C CYS A 191 4.55 39.70 -11.83
N PRO A 192 3.38 39.43 -11.22
CA PRO A 192 3.21 39.45 -9.76
C PRO A 192 3.66 38.16 -9.06
N LEU A 193 3.91 37.09 -9.83
CA LEU A 193 4.24 35.77 -9.28
C LEU A 193 5.54 35.80 -8.47
N GLN A 194 5.46 35.26 -7.25
CA GLN A 194 6.56 34.96 -6.36
C GLN A 194 6.83 33.46 -6.32
N GLU A 195 5.81 32.61 -6.45
CA GLU A 195 5.95 31.16 -6.46
C GLU A 195 5.21 30.54 -7.65
N LEU A 196 5.88 29.61 -8.33
CA LEU A 196 5.32 28.91 -9.48
C LEU A 196 5.69 27.42 -9.44
N ASP A 197 4.68 26.55 -9.40
CA ASP A 197 4.85 25.12 -9.59
C ASP A 197 4.27 24.67 -10.93
N VAL A 198 5.13 24.19 -11.82
CA VAL A 198 4.75 23.60 -13.11
C VAL A 198 5.34 22.20 -13.27
N GLY A 199 5.66 21.53 -12.15
CA GLY A 199 6.21 20.18 -12.14
C GLY A 199 5.24 19.16 -12.72
N ASN A 200 5.77 18.11 -13.36
CA ASN A 200 5.01 17.05 -14.01
C ASN A 200 4.00 17.56 -15.06
N SER A 201 4.28 18.70 -15.70
CA SER A 201 3.31 19.37 -16.58
C SER A 201 3.53 19.13 -18.08
N GLY A 202 4.35 18.14 -18.44
CA GLY A 202 4.63 17.81 -19.84
C GLY A 202 5.57 18.78 -20.56
N LEU A 203 6.27 19.68 -19.84
CA LEU A 203 7.17 20.68 -20.41
C LEU A 203 8.34 20.03 -21.15
N ASP A 204 8.62 20.48 -22.37
CA ASP A 204 9.75 19.99 -23.15
C ASP A 204 11.00 20.89 -23.05
N VAL A 205 12.06 20.52 -23.77
CA VAL A 205 13.33 21.27 -23.79
C VAL A 205 13.14 22.71 -24.25
N SER A 206 12.30 22.95 -25.25
CA SER A 206 12.04 24.30 -25.78
C SER A 206 11.38 25.19 -24.73
N ASN A 207 10.42 24.64 -23.98
CA ASN A 207 9.71 25.35 -22.93
C ASN A 207 10.67 25.72 -21.79
N LEU A 208 11.52 24.79 -21.36
CA LEU A 208 12.52 25.05 -20.31
C LEU A 208 13.49 26.16 -20.72
N ILE A 209 13.94 26.16 -21.98
CA ILE A 209 14.82 27.21 -22.51
C ILE A 209 14.10 28.57 -22.49
N ALA A 210 12.84 28.63 -22.96
CA ALA A 210 12.06 29.85 -22.96
C ALA A 210 11.86 30.41 -21.54
N ILE A 211 11.48 29.54 -20.59
CA ILE A 211 11.32 29.90 -19.18
C ILE A 211 12.65 30.43 -18.60
N ALA A 212 13.76 29.72 -18.83
CA ALA A 212 15.07 30.15 -18.37
C ALA A 212 15.50 31.50 -18.95
N GLN A 213 15.21 31.77 -20.23
CA GLN A 213 15.50 33.05 -20.86
C GLN A 213 14.71 34.20 -20.23
N SER A 214 13.41 34.01 -20.01
CA SER A 214 12.54 35.00 -19.36
C SER A 214 12.96 35.32 -17.93
N LEU A 215 13.36 34.28 -17.17
CA LEU A 215 13.80 34.44 -15.78
C LEU A 215 15.09 35.23 -15.61
N ARG A 216 15.89 35.45 -16.66
CA ARG A 216 17.09 36.33 -16.57
C ARG A 216 16.72 37.77 -16.19
N ALA A 217 15.61 38.26 -16.74
CA ALA A 217 15.11 39.62 -16.50
C ALA A 217 14.05 39.68 -15.40
N ASN A 218 13.43 38.54 -15.03
CA ASN A 218 12.42 38.50 -13.98
C ASN A 218 12.98 39.00 -12.63
N ARG A 219 12.13 39.72 -11.88
CA ARG A 219 12.46 40.33 -10.59
C ARG A 219 11.47 40.01 -9.47
N SER A 220 10.50 39.13 -9.71
CA SER A 220 9.42 38.82 -8.77
C SER A 220 9.48 37.38 -8.27
N LEU A 221 9.80 36.42 -9.14
CA LEU A 221 9.73 34.99 -8.83
C LEU A 221 10.88 34.57 -7.92
N LYS A 222 10.51 34.06 -6.75
CA LYS A 222 11.39 33.56 -5.68
C LYS A 222 11.46 32.03 -5.68
N ALA A 223 10.34 31.34 -5.90
CA ALA A 223 10.28 29.88 -5.94
C ALA A 223 9.78 29.35 -7.28
N LEU A 224 10.47 28.33 -7.80
CA LEU A 224 10.14 27.69 -9.06
C LEU A 224 10.32 26.18 -8.99
N ASN A 225 9.28 25.43 -9.34
CA ASN A 225 9.34 23.99 -9.54
C ASN A 225 9.17 23.63 -11.02
N LEU A 226 10.20 23.01 -11.62
CA LEU A 226 10.21 22.55 -13.02
C LEU A 226 10.28 21.01 -13.13
N ASP A 227 9.94 20.28 -12.07
CA ASP A 227 10.18 18.84 -11.96
C ASP A 227 9.61 18.02 -13.13
N ASN A 228 10.31 16.94 -13.45
CA ASN A 228 9.87 15.91 -14.40
C ASN A 228 9.44 16.43 -15.79
N PRO A 229 10.30 17.19 -16.49
CA PRO A 229 10.04 17.60 -17.86
C PRO A 229 10.17 16.41 -18.84
N VAL A 230 9.56 16.54 -20.01
CA VAL A 230 9.64 15.61 -21.14
C VAL A 230 10.94 15.88 -21.90
N VAL A 231 12.05 15.33 -21.40
CA VAL A 231 13.36 15.44 -22.04
C VAL A 231 13.62 14.20 -22.89
N LYS A 232 13.60 14.37 -24.21
CA LYS A 232 13.88 13.30 -25.20
C LYS A 232 15.34 13.25 -25.66
N THR A 233 16.08 14.35 -25.48
CA THR A 233 17.44 14.51 -26.04
C THR A 233 18.51 14.38 -24.95
N THR A 234 19.70 13.92 -25.33
CA THR A 234 20.87 13.80 -24.43
C THR A 234 21.65 15.11 -24.30
N GLU A 235 21.25 16.18 -24.98
CA GLU A 235 22.10 17.34 -25.26
C GLU A 235 22.22 18.36 -24.11
N GLU A 236 21.60 18.09 -22.94
CA GLU A 236 21.67 18.93 -21.72
C GLU A 236 21.46 20.45 -21.95
N GLU A 237 20.90 20.85 -23.10
CA GLU A 237 20.79 22.24 -23.51
C GLU A 237 19.96 23.05 -22.53
N ALA A 238 18.82 22.51 -22.10
CA ALA A 238 17.96 23.11 -21.10
C ALA A 238 18.74 23.44 -19.81
N ILE A 239 19.60 22.54 -19.34
CA ILE A 239 20.41 22.75 -18.14
C ILE A 239 21.44 23.85 -18.35
N GLN A 240 22.04 23.95 -19.54
CA GLN A 240 22.94 25.07 -19.85
C GLN A 240 22.23 26.42 -19.80
N TYR A 241 21.00 26.51 -20.32
CA TYR A 241 20.20 27.74 -20.25
C TYR A 241 19.76 28.06 -18.83
N ILE A 242 19.34 27.07 -18.04
CA ILE A 242 19.02 27.23 -16.62
C ILE A 242 20.25 27.69 -15.83
N GLY A 243 21.43 27.12 -16.07
CA GLY A 243 22.68 27.57 -15.46
C GLY A 243 23.02 29.02 -15.83
N LYS A 244 22.90 29.40 -17.11
CA LYS A 244 23.08 30.80 -17.56
C LYS A 244 22.05 31.74 -16.92
N MET A 245 20.83 31.27 -16.68
CA MET A 245 19.79 32.01 -15.98
C MET A 245 20.19 32.26 -14.53
N LEU A 246 20.60 31.22 -13.80
CA LEU A 246 21.05 31.33 -12.41
C LEU A 246 22.26 32.26 -12.25
N GLN A 247 23.16 32.31 -13.23
CA GLN A 247 24.30 33.23 -13.23
C GLN A 247 23.89 34.71 -13.17
N VAL A 248 22.73 35.06 -13.74
CA VAL A 248 22.27 36.45 -13.90
C VAL A 248 21.11 36.79 -12.96
N ASN A 249 20.23 35.83 -12.67
CA ASN A 249 19.06 36.05 -11.84
C ASN A 249 19.45 36.39 -10.40
N ARG A 250 18.81 37.42 -9.83
CA ARG A 250 19.12 37.97 -8.50
C ARG A 250 17.98 37.84 -7.49
N VAL A 251 16.92 37.10 -7.83
CA VAL A 251 15.68 37.02 -7.03
C VAL A 251 15.32 35.60 -6.64
N LEU A 252 15.51 34.62 -7.53
CA LEU A 252 15.14 33.23 -7.31
C LEU A 252 15.93 32.64 -6.14
N THR A 253 15.23 32.24 -5.09
CA THR A 253 15.77 31.63 -3.87
C THR A 253 15.56 30.12 -3.86
N ASP A 254 14.54 29.60 -4.54
CA ASP A 254 14.14 28.20 -4.47
C ASP A 254 13.93 27.66 -5.88
N LEU A 255 14.66 26.59 -6.22
CA LEU A 255 14.56 25.96 -7.54
C LEU A 255 14.53 24.43 -7.42
N SER A 256 13.53 23.82 -8.03
CA SER A 256 13.46 22.36 -8.19
C SER A 256 13.65 21.95 -9.64
N LEU A 257 14.64 21.07 -9.86
CA LEU A 257 14.98 20.43 -11.13
C LEU A 257 15.01 18.90 -10.97
N ALA A 258 14.07 18.33 -10.20
CA ALA A 258 14.01 16.89 -10.03
C ALA A 258 13.63 16.20 -11.35
N LYS A 259 14.08 14.96 -11.54
CA LYS A 259 13.71 14.11 -12.69
C LYS A 259 14.00 14.70 -14.08
N HIS A 260 15.02 15.56 -14.20
CA HIS A 260 15.46 16.14 -15.48
C HIS A 260 16.38 15.19 -16.29
N GLN A 261 16.66 14.00 -15.78
CA GLN A 261 17.65 13.07 -16.34
C GLN A 261 19.08 13.67 -16.44
N MET A 262 19.39 14.68 -15.63
CA MET A 262 20.68 15.40 -15.63
C MET A 262 21.84 14.44 -15.35
N THR A 263 22.92 14.51 -16.13
CA THR A 263 24.12 13.68 -15.95
C THR A 263 25.21 14.41 -15.16
N ASP A 264 26.38 13.78 -15.00
CA ASP A 264 27.56 14.41 -14.42
C ASP A 264 27.99 15.69 -15.14
N HIS A 265 27.84 15.75 -16.47
CA HIS A 265 28.21 16.93 -17.26
C HIS A 265 27.28 18.11 -16.92
N GLY A 266 25.97 17.88 -16.88
CA GLY A 266 24.99 18.92 -16.57
C GLY A 266 25.15 19.43 -15.14
N ALA A 267 25.45 18.55 -14.20
CA ALA A 267 25.78 18.91 -12.83
C ALA A 267 27.05 19.78 -12.73
N GLN A 268 28.09 19.49 -13.52
CA GLN A 268 29.30 20.33 -13.58
C GLN A 268 28.99 21.72 -14.14
N VAL A 269 28.26 21.79 -15.25
CA VAL A 269 27.83 23.07 -15.85
C VAL A 269 27.03 23.89 -14.84
N LEU A 270 26.09 23.27 -14.12
CA LEU A 270 25.31 23.93 -13.09
C LEU A 270 26.19 24.41 -11.93
N ALA A 271 27.10 23.57 -11.44
CA ALA A 271 28.02 23.88 -10.35
C ALA A 271 28.90 25.10 -10.65
N GLU A 272 29.41 25.23 -11.88
CA GLU A 272 30.21 26.37 -12.31
C GLU A 272 29.40 27.68 -12.28
N ARG A 273 28.13 27.64 -12.68
CA ARG A 273 27.26 28.82 -12.76
C ARG A 273 26.70 29.25 -11.41
N LEU A 274 26.53 28.30 -10.49
CA LEU A 274 26.09 28.57 -9.11
C LEU A 274 27.06 29.46 -8.34
N LEU A 275 28.36 29.45 -8.66
CA LEU A 275 29.36 30.27 -7.95
C LEU A 275 29.10 31.79 -8.05
N ASP A 276 28.48 32.22 -9.15
CA ASP A 276 28.11 33.61 -9.39
C ASP A 276 26.71 33.95 -8.83
N ASN A 277 25.92 32.93 -8.53
CA ASN A 277 24.61 33.09 -7.92
C ASN A 277 24.77 33.46 -6.43
N ARG A 278 23.91 34.38 -5.99
CA ARG A 278 23.85 34.92 -4.63
C ARG A 278 22.49 34.72 -3.95
N PRO A 279 21.33 34.74 -4.64
CA PRO A 279 20.05 34.59 -3.94
C PRO A 279 19.68 33.15 -3.61
N LEU A 280 20.15 32.14 -4.37
CA LEU A 280 19.63 30.78 -4.27
C LEU A 280 19.94 30.17 -2.89
N ARG A 281 18.87 29.78 -2.19
CA ARG A 281 18.88 29.15 -0.87
C ARG A 281 18.56 27.66 -0.92
N ARG A 282 17.67 27.26 -1.81
CA ARG A 282 17.22 25.87 -1.96
C ARG A 282 17.37 25.40 -3.40
N LEU A 283 18.02 24.25 -3.56
CA LEU A 283 18.15 23.60 -4.86
C LEU A 283 17.85 22.10 -4.73
N VAL A 284 16.87 21.63 -5.51
CA VAL A 284 16.48 20.23 -5.56
C VAL A 284 16.88 19.63 -6.90
N LEU A 285 17.73 18.61 -6.84
CA LEU A 285 18.24 17.84 -7.98
C LEU A 285 17.90 16.35 -7.84
N ARG A 286 16.84 16.03 -7.11
CA ARG A 286 16.39 14.66 -6.82
C ARG A 286 16.09 13.86 -8.10
N ALA A 287 16.34 12.55 -8.06
CA ALA A 287 15.98 11.60 -9.11
C ALA A 287 16.54 11.97 -10.49
N ASN A 288 17.80 12.42 -10.54
CA ASN A 288 18.55 12.64 -11.78
C ASN A 288 19.53 11.48 -12.03
N ARG A 289 20.40 11.62 -13.03
CA ARG A 289 21.46 10.64 -13.37
C ARG A 289 22.84 11.14 -12.92
N ILE A 290 22.89 11.90 -11.82
CA ILE A 290 24.14 12.47 -11.29
C ILE A 290 24.94 11.35 -10.62
N GLY A 291 26.18 11.19 -11.05
CA GLY A 291 27.18 10.27 -10.52
C GLY A 291 28.13 10.94 -9.53
N SER A 292 29.23 10.25 -9.21
CA SER A 292 30.24 10.76 -8.28
C SER A 292 30.94 12.04 -8.78
N THR A 293 31.10 12.19 -10.09
CA THR A 293 31.85 13.30 -10.70
C THR A 293 31.05 14.59 -10.62
N GLY A 294 29.77 14.54 -10.97
CA GLY A 294 28.85 15.67 -10.85
C GLY A 294 28.61 16.05 -9.40
N ALA A 295 28.42 15.06 -8.52
CA ALA A 295 28.31 15.28 -7.08
C ALA A 295 29.54 15.99 -6.49
N SER A 296 30.74 15.61 -6.93
CA SER A 296 31.99 16.25 -6.50
C SER A 296 32.07 17.72 -6.94
N ALA A 297 31.65 18.02 -8.17
CA ALA A 297 31.60 19.40 -8.68
C ALA A 297 30.59 20.26 -7.90
N LEU A 298 29.41 19.73 -7.62
CA LEU A 298 28.38 20.41 -6.83
C LEU A 298 28.86 20.66 -5.39
N ALA A 299 29.44 19.66 -4.73
CA ALA A 299 30.02 19.80 -3.39
C ALA A 299 31.13 20.87 -3.35
N ALA A 300 32.01 20.92 -4.36
CA ALA A 300 33.04 21.96 -4.48
C ALA A 300 32.45 23.36 -4.65
N SER A 301 31.34 23.49 -5.38
CA SER A 301 30.61 24.75 -5.53
C SER A 301 29.99 25.21 -4.20
N MET A 302 29.41 24.29 -3.43
CA MET A 302 28.79 24.58 -2.12
C MET A 302 29.76 25.14 -1.08
N LEU A 303 31.03 24.69 -1.09
CA LEU A 303 32.07 25.23 -0.20
C LEU A 303 32.29 26.74 -0.39
N ARG A 304 31.87 27.29 -1.53
CA ARG A 304 32.06 28.69 -1.92
C ARG A 304 30.74 29.44 -2.10
N HIS A 305 29.61 28.75 -2.06
CA HIS A 305 28.30 29.36 -2.27
C HIS A 305 27.88 30.12 -1.01
N PRO A 306 27.44 31.39 -1.12
CA PRO A 306 27.23 32.23 0.07
C PRO A 306 25.92 31.98 0.80
N THR A 307 24.92 31.40 0.12
CA THR A 307 23.52 31.37 0.61
C THR A 307 22.80 30.03 0.48
N LEU A 308 23.40 29.01 -0.15
CA LEU A 308 22.69 27.75 -0.46
C LEU A 308 22.59 26.90 0.80
N ALA A 309 21.43 26.99 1.46
CA ALA A 309 21.15 26.38 2.75
C ALA A 309 20.52 24.99 2.62
N GLU A 310 19.75 24.73 1.57
CA GLU A 310 19.06 23.45 1.37
C GLU A 310 19.46 22.82 0.05
N PHE A 311 19.86 21.55 0.12
CA PHE A 311 20.30 20.83 -1.07
C PHE A 311 19.84 19.38 -1.07
N ASP A 312 19.01 19.03 -2.04
CA ASP A 312 18.48 17.67 -2.22
C ASP A 312 19.06 17.02 -3.46
N LEU A 313 19.80 15.93 -3.25
CA LEU A 313 20.42 15.10 -4.28
C LEU A 313 19.94 13.65 -4.19
N SER A 314 18.82 13.40 -3.51
CA SER A 314 18.27 12.06 -3.34
C SER A 314 17.98 11.35 -4.67
N ALA A 315 17.95 10.02 -4.64
CA ALA A 315 17.67 9.17 -5.80
C ALA A 315 18.61 9.42 -7.01
N ASN A 316 19.87 9.79 -6.76
CA ASN A 316 20.94 9.88 -7.77
C ASN A 316 21.92 8.69 -7.62
N ARG A 317 22.95 8.60 -8.46
CA ARG A 317 23.96 7.49 -8.45
C ARG A 317 25.31 7.97 -7.91
N ILE A 318 25.30 8.70 -6.80
CA ILE A 318 26.45 9.47 -6.29
C ILE A 318 27.62 8.57 -5.88
N GLY A 319 27.34 7.48 -5.16
CA GLY A 319 28.36 6.55 -4.66
C GLY A 319 29.38 7.15 -3.68
N ASP A 320 30.29 6.32 -3.18
CA ASP A 320 31.19 6.67 -2.08
C ASP A 320 32.18 7.79 -2.41
N ALA A 321 32.58 7.91 -3.69
CA ALA A 321 33.45 8.99 -4.14
C ALA A 321 32.76 10.35 -4.05
N GLY A 322 31.46 10.44 -4.37
CA GLY A 322 30.68 11.65 -4.17
C GLY A 322 30.39 11.93 -2.68
N ALA A 323 30.14 10.89 -1.88
CA ALA A 323 30.04 11.03 -0.41
C ALA A 323 31.30 11.64 0.22
N LYS A 324 32.50 11.27 -0.25
CA LYS A 324 33.76 11.90 0.18
C LYS A 324 33.78 13.41 -0.09
N ALA A 325 33.21 13.86 -1.21
CA ALA A 325 33.11 15.29 -1.51
C ALA A 325 32.15 15.99 -0.53
N PHE A 326 30.96 15.45 -0.30
CA PHE A 326 30.02 16.02 0.69
C PHE A 326 30.54 15.95 2.13
N ALA A 327 31.35 14.95 2.46
CA ALA A 327 32.05 14.91 3.75
C ALA A 327 32.99 16.11 3.95
N THR A 328 33.58 16.68 2.88
CA THR A 328 34.35 17.93 2.99
C THR A 328 33.45 19.14 3.26
N VAL A 329 32.26 19.17 2.67
CA VAL A 329 31.24 20.22 2.90
C VAL A 329 30.75 20.18 4.35
N LEU A 330 30.43 19.01 4.88
CA LEU A 330 29.97 18.82 6.25
C LEU A 330 31.05 19.19 7.29
N LYS A 331 32.33 18.94 6.97
CA LYS A 331 33.48 19.34 7.81
C LYS A 331 33.71 20.85 7.84
N ALA A 332 33.28 21.58 6.82
CA ALA A 332 33.49 23.02 6.73
C ALA A 332 32.65 23.80 7.78
N ASN A 333 31.67 23.16 8.44
CA ASN A 333 30.88 23.70 9.54
C ASN A 333 30.26 25.08 9.20
N MET A 334 30.53 26.12 10.02
CA MET A 334 30.04 27.49 9.80
C MET A 334 30.54 28.17 8.52
N ALA A 335 31.55 27.61 7.85
CA ALA A 335 32.06 28.18 6.60
C ALA A 335 31.09 27.98 5.43
N THR A 336 30.13 27.06 5.55
CA THR A 336 29.06 26.88 4.56
C THR A 336 27.72 27.33 5.14
N PRO A 337 26.81 27.85 4.30
CA PRO A 337 25.45 28.18 4.71
C PRO A 337 24.53 26.94 4.82
N LEU A 338 25.05 25.74 4.61
CA LEU A 338 24.26 24.50 4.50
C LEU A 338 23.58 24.14 5.84
N GLU A 339 22.25 24.08 5.78
CA GLU A 339 21.35 23.71 6.88
C GLU A 339 20.69 22.35 6.63
N THR A 340 20.32 22.04 5.38
CA THR A 340 19.67 20.77 5.02
C THR A 340 20.40 20.09 3.88
N LEU A 341 20.78 18.83 4.09
CA LEU A 341 21.37 17.97 3.05
C LEU A 341 20.59 16.67 2.95
N SER A 342 20.09 16.37 1.75
CA SER A 342 19.40 15.12 1.46
C SER A 342 20.16 14.30 0.42
N LEU A 343 20.55 13.09 0.80
CA LEU A 343 21.28 12.11 -0.02
C LEU A 343 20.61 10.74 0.05
N CYS A 344 19.28 10.69 0.20
CA CYS A 344 18.52 9.44 0.32
C CYS A 344 18.65 8.62 -0.96
N SER A 345 18.83 7.30 -0.85
CA SER A 345 18.93 6.39 -2.00
C SER A 345 19.94 6.86 -3.07
N THR A 346 21.16 7.21 -2.65
CA THR A 346 22.21 7.74 -3.55
C THR A 346 23.31 6.73 -3.87
N SER A 347 23.03 5.45 -3.65
CA SER A 347 23.95 4.32 -3.84
C SER A 347 25.22 4.41 -2.97
N LEU A 348 25.12 4.99 -1.77
CA LEU A 348 26.22 4.99 -0.82
C LEU A 348 26.35 3.61 -0.17
N THR A 349 27.58 3.08 -0.17
CA THR A 349 27.91 1.88 0.59
C THR A 349 28.23 2.25 2.04
N ASP A 350 28.46 1.24 2.87
CA ASP A 350 28.89 1.43 4.26
C ASP A 350 30.17 2.29 4.37
N ASP A 351 31.07 2.26 3.38
CA ASP A 351 32.28 3.09 3.38
C ASP A 351 31.98 4.57 3.10
N GLY A 352 31.08 4.85 2.16
CA GLY A 352 30.63 6.21 1.86
C GLY A 352 29.86 6.83 3.03
N MET A 353 28.95 6.04 3.62
CA MET A 353 28.16 6.43 4.78
C MET A 353 29.03 6.69 6.02
N ALA A 354 29.99 5.81 6.31
CA ALA A 354 30.94 6.01 7.41
C ALA A 354 31.80 7.26 7.19
N THR A 355 32.11 7.61 5.93
CA THR A 355 32.85 8.84 5.61
C THR A 355 32.04 10.10 5.95
N LEU A 356 30.73 10.10 5.65
CA LEU A 356 29.82 11.19 6.03
C LEU A 356 29.65 11.28 7.55
N ALA A 357 29.41 10.16 8.23
CA ALA A 357 29.28 10.12 9.68
C ALA A 357 30.55 10.66 10.39
N ASN A 358 31.73 10.24 9.93
CA ASN A 358 33.01 10.75 10.45
C ASN A 358 33.22 12.25 10.21
N ALA A 359 32.68 12.81 9.12
CA ALA A 359 32.69 14.25 8.89
C ALA A 359 31.85 15.01 9.91
N CYS A 360 30.73 14.42 10.34
CA CYS A 360 29.87 14.97 11.37
C CYS A 360 30.47 14.84 12.78
N LEU A 361 31.27 13.80 13.07
CA LEU A 361 31.84 13.59 14.40
C LEU A 361 32.93 14.61 14.82
N LYS A 362 33.70 15.16 13.88
CA LYS A 362 34.85 16.03 14.17
C LYS A 362 34.59 17.49 13.81
N PRO A 363 34.05 18.34 14.71
CA PRO A 363 34.10 19.78 14.48
C PRO A 363 35.56 20.26 14.57
N GLN A 364 36.00 21.06 13.60
CA GLN A 364 37.35 21.65 13.64
C GLN A 364 37.52 22.64 14.81
N ASN A 365 36.41 23.20 15.32
CA ASN A 365 36.35 24.06 16.49
C ASN A 365 35.11 23.70 17.33
N ALA A 366 35.32 23.24 18.56
CA ALA A 366 34.24 22.91 19.50
C ALA A 366 33.31 24.11 19.83
N GLU A 367 33.82 25.34 19.68
CA GLU A 367 33.10 26.58 19.96
C GLU A 367 32.26 27.09 18.77
N ALA A 368 32.48 26.59 17.55
CA ALA A 368 31.90 27.18 16.33
C ALA A 368 30.53 26.61 15.94
N GLY A 369 30.10 25.46 16.50
CA GLY A 369 28.84 24.81 16.13
C GLY A 369 28.75 24.39 14.64
N SER A 370 27.56 23.93 14.23
CA SER A 370 27.23 23.60 12.84
C SER A 370 25.89 24.21 12.45
N ARG A 371 25.74 24.63 11.19
CA ARG A 371 24.46 25.12 10.65
C ARG A 371 23.54 24.00 10.26
N LEU A 372 24.06 22.79 10.06
CA LEU A 372 23.30 21.62 9.67
C LEU A 372 22.20 21.36 10.70
N ARG A 373 20.94 21.41 10.26
CA ARG A 373 19.72 21.11 11.01
C ARG A 373 19.03 19.87 10.51
N CYS A 374 19.28 19.44 9.27
CA CYS A 374 18.65 18.27 8.71
C CYS A 374 19.62 17.49 7.81
N LEU A 375 19.73 16.18 8.05
CA LEU A 375 20.56 15.28 7.28
C LEU A 375 19.78 14.00 6.96
N LEU A 376 19.38 13.86 5.70
CA LEU A 376 18.58 12.73 5.23
C LEU A 376 19.46 11.77 4.42
N LEU A 377 19.57 10.52 4.86
CA LEU A 377 20.46 9.50 4.31
C LEU A 377 19.78 8.13 4.11
N TRP A 378 18.48 7.99 4.37
CA TRP A 378 17.80 6.70 4.25
C TRP A 378 17.84 6.13 2.83
N GLY A 379 17.71 4.81 2.71
CA GLY A 379 17.82 4.10 1.43
C GLY A 379 19.25 3.93 0.91
N ASN A 380 20.25 4.23 1.75
CA ASN A 380 21.66 3.84 1.56
C ASN A 380 22.04 2.65 2.46
N THR A 381 23.28 2.18 2.34
CA THR A 381 23.74 1.01 3.11
C THR A 381 24.27 1.43 4.49
N PHE A 382 23.54 1.10 5.56
CA PHE A 382 24.02 1.19 6.94
C PHE A 382 24.64 -0.16 7.34
N GLY A 383 25.96 -0.22 7.45
CA GLY A 383 26.68 -1.43 7.83
C GLY A 383 27.53 -1.25 9.10
N PRO A 384 28.38 -2.24 9.42
CA PRO A 384 29.11 -2.28 10.68
C PRO A 384 30.10 -1.13 10.87
N LYS A 385 30.54 -0.44 9.80
CA LYS A 385 31.40 0.74 9.92
C LYS A 385 30.59 2.00 10.22
N THR A 386 29.41 2.13 9.61
CA THR A 386 28.56 3.32 9.72
C THR A 386 27.74 3.32 11.00
N SER A 387 27.09 2.21 11.33
CA SER A 387 26.08 2.17 12.38
C SER A 387 26.60 2.68 13.73
N PRO A 388 27.79 2.28 14.24
CA PRO A 388 28.31 2.80 15.50
C PRO A 388 28.55 4.31 15.49
N LEU A 389 28.95 4.86 14.33
CA LEU A 389 29.18 6.31 14.18
C LEU A 389 27.85 7.08 14.18
N MET A 390 26.80 6.52 13.58
CA MET A 390 25.46 7.12 13.59
C MET A 390 24.87 7.11 15.00
N LEU A 391 25.03 6.01 15.74
CA LEU A 391 24.63 5.94 17.15
C LEU A 391 25.34 7.02 17.97
N GLN A 392 26.66 7.13 17.83
CA GLN A 392 27.44 8.17 18.52
C GLN A 392 26.97 9.60 18.17
N LEU A 393 26.48 9.85 16.95
CA LEU A 393 25.94 11.15 16.55
C LEU A 393 24.57 11.43 17.18
N CYS A 394 23.71 10.43 17.28
CA CYS A 394 22.31 10.56 17.71
C CYS A 394 22.09 10.36 19.23
N GLU A 395 23.02 9.71 19.94
CA GLU A 395 22.94 9.51 21.39
C GLU A 395 22.97 10.82 22.18
N PRO A 396 22.48 10.85 23.43
CA PRO A 396 22.59 12.00 24.31
C PRO A 396 24.04 12.50 24.45
N GLY A 397 24.29 13.76 24.10
CA GLY A 397 25.63 14.36 24.05
C GLY A 397 26.35 14.21 22.69
N GLY A 398 25.80 13.40 21.79
CA GLY A 398 26.16 13.37 20.37
C GLY A 398 25.79 14.67 19.65
N ARG A 399 26.42 14.94 18.51
CA ARG A 399 26.24 16.21 17.76
C ARG A 399 24.80 16.41 17.32
N PHE A 400 24.14 15.38 16.79
CA PHE A 400 22.77 15.51 16.27
C PHE A 400 21.78 15.74 17.40
N HIS A 401 21.95 15.06 18.53
CA HIS A 401 21.17 15.34 19.73
C HIS A 401 21.40 16.77 20.27
N THR A 402 22.67 17.19 20.39
CA THR A 402 23.05 18.48 20.99
C THR A 402 22.56 19.68 20.18
N TYR A 403 22.58 19.58 18.86
CA TYR A 403 22.20 20.68 17.96
C TYR A 403 20.81 20.50 17.34
N GLY A 404 20.05 19.49 17.74
CA GLY A 404 18.73 19.19 17.19
C GLY A 404 18.78 18.96 15.68
N VAL A 405 19.75 18.16 15.22
CA VAL A 405 19.83 17.77 13.81
C VAL A 405 18.86 16.64 13.57
N GLU A 406 17.97 16.83 12.63
CA GLU A 406 16.98 15.85 12.25
C GLU A 406 17.51 14.87 11.21
N THR A 407 17.13 13.60 11.39
CA THR A 407 17.63 12.47 10.60
C THR A 407 16.49 11.53 10.24
N ASP A 408 16.53 10.97 9.03
CA ASP A 408 15.53 10.00 8.54
C ASP A 408 15.89 8.56 8.93
N PHE A 409 16.73 8.42 9.94
CA PHE A 409 17.23 7.17 10.45
C PHE A 409 17.37 7.24 11.97
N LEU A 410 17.10 6.11 12.63
CA LEU A 410 17.21 5.94 14.07
C LEU A 410 18.17 4.77 14.37
N PRO A 411 19.41 5.05 14.82
CA PRO A 411 20.31 4.03 15.28
C PRO A 411 19.87 3.53 16.67
N ARG A 412 19.94 2.21 16.90
CA ARG A 412 19.66 1.56 18.18
C ARG A 412 20.71 0.49 18.46
N LEU A 413 21.14 0.43 19.72
CA LEU A 413 21.95 -0.68 20.23
C LEU A 413 21.01 -1.86 20.54
N VAL A 414 21.23 -3.00 19.89
CA VAL A 414 20.48 -4.25 20.08
C VAL A 414 21.52 -5.36 20.18
N ASP A 415 21.59 -6.03 21.33
CA ASP A 415 22.50 -7.16 21.58
C ASP A 415 23.99 -6.87 21.24
N ASP A 416 24.52 -5.75 21.73
CA ASP A 416 25.88 -5.25 21.48
C ASP A 416 26.20 -4.87 20.01
N GLU A 417 25.22 -4.96 19.10
CA GLU A 417 25.31 -4.45 17.73
C GLU A 417 24.48 -3.19 17.52
N VAL A 418 24.95 -2.30 16.66
CA VAL A 418 24.21 -1.09 16.31
C VAL A 418 23.43 -1.32 15.03
N LEU A 419 22.11 -1.33 15.13
CA LEU A 419 21.19 -1.41 13.99
C LEU A 419 20.63 -0.02 13.69
N VAL A 420 20.30 0.25 12.43
CA VAL A 420 19.75 1.54 12.01
C VAL A 420 18.41 1.30 11.32
N ALA A 421 17.34 1.81 11.92
CA ALA A 421 15.99 1.74 11.37
C ALA A 421 15.63 3.03 10.63
N TYR A 422 14.62 2.96 9.76
CA TYR A 422 14.04 4.18 9.20
C TYR A 422 13.43 4.97 10.33
N GLN A 423 13.64 6.27 10.30
CA GLN A 423 12.90 7.19 11.13
C GLN A 423 12.20 8.15 10.19
N GLU A 424 10.90 8.31 10.36
CA GLU A 424 10.23 9.45 9.76
C GLU A 424 10.84 10.70 10.40
N THR A 425 11.62 11.48 9.63
CA THR A 425 12.20 12.75 10.11
C THR A 425 11.07 13.64 10.58
N GLY A 426 11.13 14.04 11.84
CA GLY A 426 10.24 15.06 12.38
C GLY A 426 10.70 16.48 12.05
N HIS A 427 10.74 16.89 10.78
CA HIS A 427 10.73 18.33 10.41
C HIS A 427 9.26 18.69 10.24
N PHE A 428 8.63 18.92 11.39
CA PHE A 428 7.23 19.31 11.57
C PHE A 428 6.18 18.36 10.97
N PRO A 429 4.95 18.32 11.51
CA PRO A 429 3.82 17.67 10.85
C PRO A 429 3.47 18.46 9.59
N SER A 430 4.29 18.35 8.55
CA SER A 430 3.82 18.51 7.19
C SER A 430 3.54 17.11 6.68
N ASP A 431 2.33 16.64 6.96
CA ASP A 431 1.66 15.74 6.05
C ASP A 431 2.52 14.54 5.54
N GLU A 432 3.09 13.73 6.44
CA GLU A 432 2.97 12.26 6.29
C GLU A 432 1.48 11.98 6.37
N SER A 433 0.80 12.37 5.27
CA SER A 433 -0.48 13.02 5.45
C SER A 433 -1.39 12.00 6.07
N PHE A 434 -2.18 12.45 7.02
CA PHE A 434 -3.41 11.77 7.33
C PHE A 434 -4.09 11.24 6.04
N ALA A 435 -3.94 11.92 4.89
CA ALA A 435 -4.35 11.45 3.57
C ALA A 435 -3.56 10.25 2.98
N SER A 436 -2.27 10.07 3.25
CA SER A 436 -1.52 8.84 2.93
C SER A 436 -1.98 7.67 3.80
N LEU A 437 -2.05 7.87 5.12
CA LEU A 437 -2.56 6.84 6.04
C LEU A 437 -4.02 6.48 5.73
N ALA A 438 -4.86 7.50 5.54
CA ALA A 438 -6.24 7.33 5.13
C ALA A 438 -6.33 6.75 3.71
N GLY A 439 -5.41 7.07 2.79
CA GLY A 439 -5.38 6.48 1.46
C GLY A 439 -5.06 4.99 1.47
N HIS A 440 -4.17 4.55 2.36
CA HIS A 440 -3.92 3.12 2.58
C HIS A 440 -5.11 2.45 3.27
N ALA A 441 -5.62 3.02 4.37
CA ALA A 441 -6.79 2.48 5.07
C ALA A 441 -8.01 2.38 4.13
N HIS A 442 -8.23 3.39 3.29
CA HIS A 442 -9.32 3.39 2.31
C HIS A 442 -9.18 2.27 1.30
N ARG A 443 -8.00 2.06 0.70
CA ARG A 443 -7.76 0.94 -0.22
C ARG A 443 -8.00 -0.41 0.43
N GLU A 444 -7.56 -0.59 1.67
CA GLU A 444 -7.83 -1.83 2.42
C GLU A 444 -9.34 -2.02 2.64
N ILE A 445 -10.05 -0.97 3.08
CA ILE A 445 -11.50 -1.00 3.33
C ILE A 445 -12.31 -1.20 2.04
N GLU A 446 -11.88 -0.65 0.91
CA GLU A 446 -12.52 -0.83 -0.40
C GLU A 446 -12.41 -2.29 -0.88
N VAL A 447 -11.22 -2.88 -0.78
CA VAL A 447 -11.02 -4.31 -1.08
C VAL A 447 -11.86 -5.21 -0.16
N ILE A 448 -11.94 -4.87 1.13
CA ILE A 448 -12.78 -5.56 2.12
C ILE A 448 -14.27 -5.46 1.73
N HIS A 449 -14.72 -4.26 1.36
CA HIS A 449 -16.09 -4.01 0.94
C HIS A 449 -16.44 -4.82 -0.32
N ASP A 450 -15.58 -4.84 -1.33
CA ASP A 450 -15.80 -5.62 -2.56
C ASP A 450 -15.89 -7.12 -2.29
N VAL A 451 -15.11 -7.64 -1.33
CA VAL A 451 -15.19 -9.05 -0.92
C VAL A 451 -16.47 -9.36 -0.15
N VAL A 452 -16.90 -8.47 0.75
CA VAL A 452 -18.13 -8.67 1.56
C VAL A 452 -19.40 -8.48 0.72
N VAL A 453 -19.39 -7.54 -0.22
CA VAL A 453 -20.52 -7.22 -1.12
C VAL A 453 -20.50 -8.07 -2.40
N ALA A 454 -19.48 -8.93 -2.58
CA ALA A 454 -19.43 -9.89 -3.68
C ALA A 454 -20.77 -10.62 -3.83
N ALA A 455 -21.25 -10.74 -5.08
CA ALA A 455 -22.61 -11.20 -5.39
C ALA A 455 -22.97 -12.53 -4.71
N HIS A 456 -22.00 -13.41 -4.50
CA HIS A 456 -22.18 -14.68 -3.81
C HIS A 456 -22.51 -14.51 -2.32
N ASN A 457 -21.81 -13.63 -1.60
CA ASN A 457 -22.05 -13.39 -0.17
C ASN A 457 -23.37 -12.65 0.07
N ALA A 458 -23.70 -11.68 -0.79
CA ALA A 458 -24.97 -10.98 -0.73
C ALA A 458 -26.15 -11.92 -1.02
N GLN A 459 -25.99 -12.85 -1.97
CA GLN A 459 -26.99 -13.87 -2.27
C GLN A 459 -27.14 -14.87 -1.12
N GLU A 460 -26.04 -15.38 -0.55
CA GLU A 460 -26.08 -16.30 0.60
C GLU A 460 -26.72 -15.65 1.83
N LEU A 461 -26.41 -14.38 2.12
CA LEU A 461 -27.04 -13.63 3.21
C LEU A 461 -28.54 -13.46 2.98
N ALA A 462 -28.98 -13.18 1.74
CA ALA A 462 -30.40 -13.07 1.40
C ALA A 462 -31.13 -14.41 1.51
N GLU A 463 -30.50 -15.51 1.08
CA GLU A 463 -31.01 -16.87 1.20
C GLU A 463 -31.15 -17.28 2.67
N LEU A 464 -30.11 -17.06 3.50
CA LEU A 464 -30.13 -17.35 4.94
C LEU A 464 -31.15 -16.48 5.69
N ARG A 465 -31.32 -15.20 5.32
CA ARG A 465 -32.38 -14.34 5.89
C ARG A 465 -33.78 -14.83 5.50
N HIS A 466 -33.95 -15.34 4.28
CA HIS A 466 -35.21 -15.92 3.84
C HIS A 466 -35.53 -17.22 4.57
N GLU A 467 -34.54 -18.11 4.71
CA GLU A 467 -34.67 -19.38 5.43
C GLU A 467 -34.93 -19.14 6.92
N ALA A 468 -34.25 -18.16 7.54
CA ALA A 468 -34.48 -17.76 8.93
C ALA A 468 -35.88 -17.13 9.17
N ALA A 469 -36.51 -16.59 8.13
CA ALA A 469 -37.86 -16.03 8.21
C ALA A 469 -38.97 -17.08 8.03
N ASP A 470 -38.64 -18.31 7.61
CA ASP A 470 -39.60 -19.40 7.47
C ASP A 470 -40.08 -19.87 8.85
N PRO A 471 -41.39 -19.81 9.15
CA PRO A 471 -41.93 -20.32 10.41
C PRO A 471 -41.63 -21.81 10.66
N ASN A 472 -41.37 -22.60 9.62
CA ASN A 472 -41.12 -24.03 9.70
C ASN A 472 -39.63 -24.39 9.93
N LEU A 473 -38.71 -23.41 9.97
CA LEU A 473 -37.28 -23.69 10.19
C LEU A 473 -37.03 -24.42 11.51
N TRP A 474 -37.85 -24.14 12.53
CA TRP A 474 -37.75 -24.73 13.87
C TRP A 474 -38.21 -26.19 13.95
N ASP A 475 -38.74 -26.76 12.87
CA ASP A 475 -39.10 -28.18 12.79
C ASP A 475 -37.85 -29.09 12.78
N ASP A 476 -36.69 -28.57 12.33
CA ASP A 476 -35.38 -29.21 12.45
C ASP A 476 -34.43 -28.33 13.27
N ALA A 477 -34.33 -28.63 14.57
CA ALA A 477 -33.50 -27.88 15.51
C ALA A 477 -32.01 -27.87 15.13
N SER A 478 -31.51 -28.88 14.41
CA SER A 478 -30.11 -28.93 13.95
C SER A 478 -29.90 -28.00 12.75
N ASN A 479 -30.84 -27.97 11.81
CA ASN A 479 -30.79 -27.05 10.68
C ASN A 479 -30.95 -25.60 11.15
N ALA A 480 -31.92 -25.32 12.02
CA ALA A 480 -32.14 -24.00 12.60
C ALA A 480 -30.89 -23.45 13.29
N ALA A 481 -30.20 -24.27 14.09
CA ALA A 481 -28.96 -23.86 14.76
C ALA A 481 -27.85 -23.52 13.75
N SER A 482 -27.70 -24.31 12.68
CA SER A 482 -26.70 -24.08 11.64
C SER A 482 -26.98 -22.80 10.84
N VAL A 483 -28.25 -22.60 10.43
CA VAL A 483 -28.69 -21.41 9.68
C VAL A 483 -28.51 -20.15 10.51
N VAL A 484 -28.94 -20.16 11.78
CA VAL A 484 -28.79 -19.01 12.69
C VAL A 484 -27.31 -18.71 12.96
N GLN A 485 -26.47 -19.74 13.13
CA GLN A 485 -25.03 -19.55 13.36
C GLN A 485 -24.31 -18.97 12.13
N ARG A 486 -24.64 -19.45 10.93
CA ARG A 486 -24.08 -18.91 9.67
C ARG A 486 -24.55 -17.50 9.41
N LEU A 487 -25.84 -17.22 9.64
CA LEU A 487 -26.40 -15.87 9.53
C LEU A 487 -25.69 -14.91 10.50
N ALA A 488 -25.56 -15.29 11.77
CA ALA A 488 -24.88 -14.46 12.77
C ALA A 488 -23.40 -14.20 12.41
N ALA A 489 -22.70 -15.20 11.85
CA ALA A 489 -21.30 -15.04 11.43
C ALA A 489 -21.17 -14.06 10.25
N LEU A 490 -22.04 -14.15 9.23
CA LEU A 490 -22.03 -13.23 8.09
C LEU A 490 -22.47 -11.82 8.49
N GLU A 491 -23.51 -11.67 9.32
CA GLU A 491 -23.96 -10.38 9.83
C GLU A 491 -22.91 -9.71 10.72
N SER A 492 -22.18 -10.49 11.54
CA SER A 492 -21.07 -9.97 12.33
C SER A 492 -19.92 -9.45 11.45
N ARG A 493 -19.63 -10.11 10.32
CA ARG A 493 -18.63 -9.64 9.35
C ARG A 493 -19.07 -8.34 8.69
N GLU A 494 -20.32 -8.29 8.21
CA GLU A 494 -20.92 -7.08 7.62
C GLU A 494 -20.89 -5.91 8.62
N THR A 495 -21.23 -6.16 9.88
CA THR A 495 -21.21 -5.15 10.94
C THR A 495 -19.80 -4.63 11.22
N ARG A 496 -18.78 -5.51 11.30
CA ARG A 496 -17.37 -5.10 11.51
C ARG A 496 -16.86 -4.24 10.36
N VAL A 497 -17.21 -4.55 9.11
CA VAL A 497 -16.82 -3.74 7.94
C VAL A 497 -17.47 -2.35 8.01
N HIS A 498 -18.77 -2.28 8.31
CA HIS A 498 -19.47 -1.01 8.46
C HIS A 498 -18.93 -0.17 9.61
N GLU A 499 -18.62 -0.80 10.75
CA GLU A 499 -18.04 -0.12 11.91
C GLU A 499 -16.65 0.44 11.58
N LEU A 500 -15.80 -0.36 10.93
CA LEU A 500 -14.47 0.07 10.51
C LEU A 500 -14.53 1.21 9.48
N HIS A 501 -15.48 1.14 8.53
CA HIS A 501 -15.71 2.21 7.57
C HIS A 501 -16.21 3.49 8.26
N ARG A 502 -17.09 3.35 9.27
CA ARG A 502 -17.54 4.49 10.09
C ARG A 502 -16.37 5.10 10.85
N GLN A 503 -15.57 4.31 11.56
CA GLN A 503 -14.40 4.79 12.28
C GLN A 503 -13.39 5.49 11.37
N PHE A 504 -13.19 4.98 10.16
CA PHE A 504 -12.38 5.63 9.13
C PHE A 504 -12.93 7.03 8.76
N LEU A 505 -14.23 7.14 8.49
CA LEU A 505 -14.88 8.40 8.15
C LEU A 505 -14.86 9.38 9.33
N ASP A 506 -15.24 8.93 10.52
CA ASP A 506 -15.26 9.73 11.74
C ASP A 506 -13.86 10.26 12.05
N THR A 507 -12.83 9.41 12.00
CA THR A 507 -11.42 9.82 12.24
C THR A 507 -10.96 10.83 11.18
N LYS A 508 -11.43 10.69 9.94
CA LYS A 508 -11.17 11.64 8.85
C LYS A 508 -11.86 12.97 9.03
N GLU A 509 -13.11 12.97 9.46
CA GLU A 509 -13.84 14.19 9.79
C GLU A 509 -13.24 14.88 11.02
N LEU A 510 -12.88 14.13 12.06
CA LEU A 510 -12.23 14.65 13.27
C LEU A 510 -10.86 15.24 12.96
N TYR A 511 -10.07 14.59 12.09
CA TYR A 511 -8.78 15.15 11.66
C TYR A 511 -8.97 16.46 10.90
N VAL A 512 -9.99 16.54 10.03
CA VAL A 512 -10.34 17.77 9.31
C VAL A 512 -10.74 18.86 10.31
N LEU A 513 -11.58 18.54 11.29
CA LEU A 513 -11.98 19.47 12.36
C LEU A 513 -10.76 19.96 13.18
N ALA A 514 -9.90 19.05 13.61
CA ALA A 514 -8.70 19.36 14.37
C ALA A 514 -7.68 20.18 13.56
N LYS A 515 -7.63 19.97 12.24
CA LYS A 515 -6.86 20.80 11.31
C LYS A 515 -7.46 22.19 11.14
N GLU A 516 -8.79 22.30 11.10
CA GLU A 516 -9.51 23.58 11.03
C GLU A 516 -9.38 24.41 12.32
N GLU A 517 -9.35 23.76 13.50
CA GLU A 517 -9.24 24.41 14.81
C GLU A 517 -7.79 24.67 15.24
N GLU A 518 -6.81 24.33 14.41
CA GLU A 518 -5.37 24.35 14.71
C GLU A 518 -4.97 23.52 15.96
N ASP A 519 -5.83 22.62 16.44
CA ASP A 519 -5.57 21.78 17.62
C ASP A 519 -4.56 20.66 17.28
N GLU A 520 -3.30 20.88 17.65
CA GLU A 520 -2.23 19.91 17.43
C GLU A 520 -2.24 18.68 18.32
N SER A 521 -2.97 18.71 19.44
CA SER A 521 -3.15 17.52 20.27
C SER A 521 -4.13 16.57 19.58
N MET A 522 -5.27 17.11 19.16
CA MET A 522 -6.32 16.32 18.51
C MET A 522 -5.87 15.81 17.13
N ARG A 523 -5.05 16.56 16.38
CA ARG A 523 -4.45 16.07 15.13
C ARG A 523 -3.54 14.85 15.34
N ARG A 524 -2.76 14.83 16.44
CA ARG A 524 -1.91 13.67 16.80
C ARG A 524 -2.76 12.46 17.16
N ASP A 525 -3.83 12.66 17.92
CA ASP A 525 -4.75 11.59 18.30
C ASP A 525 -5.45 10.98 17.07
N CYS A 526 -5.83 11.81 16.10
CA CYS A 526 -6.45 11.36 14.85
C CYS A 526 -5.48 10.58 13.94
N VAL A 527 -4.20 10.95 13.89
CA VAL A 527 -3.18 10.17 13.16
C VAL A 527 -2.96 8.80 13.81
N SER A 528 -2.91 8.75 15.13
CA SER A 528 -2.82 7.50 15.89
C SER A 528 -4.06 6.60 15.65
N ALA A 529 -5.25 7.19 15.72
CA ALA A 529 -6.51 6.50 15.42
C ALA A 529 -6.56 5.96 13.98
N MET A 530 -6.12 6.74 12.98
CA MET A 530 -6.09 6.30 11.59
C MET A 530 -5.08 5.17 11.34
N SER A 531 -3.97 5.15 12.08
CA SER A 531 -3.02 4.02 12.07
C SER A 531 -3.66 2.74 12.63
N ALA A 532 -4.43 2.85 13.72
CA ALA A 532 -5.17 1.73 14.28
C ALA A 532 -6.23 1.19 13.30
N VAL A 533 -7.02 2.09 12.68
CA VAL A 533 -8.01 1.74 11.64
C VAL A 533 -7.36 0.99 10.47
N ARG A 534 -6.18 1.44 10.01
CA ARG A 534 -5.43 0.74 8.96
C ARG A 534 -5.04 -0.67 9.42
N SER A 535 -4.51 -0.84 10.62
CA SER A 535 -4.08 -2.14 11.12
C SER A 535 -5.26 -3.10 11.26
N GLU A 536 -6.41 -2.61 11.74
CA GLU A 536 -7.64 -3.41 11.86
C GLU A 536 -8.20 -3.77 10.47
N ALA A 537 -8.14 -2.85 9.50
CA ALA A 537 -8.51 -3.14 8.11
C ALA A 537 -7.67 -4.27 7.51
N GLN A 538 -6.36 -4.26 7.73
CA GLN A 538 -5.48 -5.32 7.22
C GLN A 538 -5.81 -6.68 7.85
N GLN A 539 -6.07 -6.72 9.16
CA GLN A 539 -6.49 -7.96 9.84
C GLN A 539 -7.82 -8.48 9.30
N LEU A 540 -8.82 -7.60 9.17
CA LEU A 540 -10.14 -7.97 8.65
C LEU A 540 -10.05 -8.45 7.20
N ARG A 541 -9.22 -7.81 6.36
CA ARG A 541 -8.96 -8.29 5.00
C ARG A 541 -8.42 -9.71 4.99
N LEU A 542 -7.43 -10.00 5.84
CA LEU A 542 -6.85 -11.34 5.95
C LEU A 542 -7.90 -12.37 6.42
N GLU A 543 -8.76 -12.03 7.38
CA GLU A 543 -9.90 -12.88 7.77
C GLU A 543 -10.87 -13.12 6.62
N LEU A 544 -11.16 -12.10 5.80
CA LEU A 544 -12.05 -12.24 4.63
C LEU A 544 -11.46 -13.13 3.53
N LEU A 545 -10.13 -13.23 3.42
CA LEU A 545 -9.45 -14.19 2.54
C LEU A 545 -9.66 -15.66 3.00
N LEU A 546 -9.99 -15.88 4.27
CA LEU A 546 -10.26 -17.19 4.86
C LEU A 546 -11.73 -17.60 4.70
N SER A 547 -12.22 -17.60 3.45
CA SER A 547 -13.63 -17.79 3.12
C SER A 547 -14.06 -19.24 2.87
N HIS A 548 -13.14 -20.22 2.90
CA HIS A 548 -13.51 -21.61 2.65
C HIS A 548 -14.26 -22.21 3.86
N GLU A 549 -15.23 -23.11 3.64
CA GLU A 549 -16.06 -23.72 4.69
C GLU A 549 -15.25 -24.40 5.82
N SER A 550 -14.05 -24.86 5.48
CA SER A 550 -13.12 -25.51 6.41
C SER A 550 -12.22 -24.52 7.16
N ASP A 551 -12.06 -23.29 6.68
CA ASP A 551 -11.11 -22.31 7.23
C ASP A 551 -11.46 -21.90 8.65
N ALA A 552 -12.75 -21.76 8.95
CA ALA A 552 -13.25 -21.41 10.27
C ALA A 552 -13.04 -22.51 11.34
N ARG A 553 -12.66 -23.73 10.93
CA ARG A 553 -12.56 -24.88 11.82
C ARG A 553 -11.22 -24.92 12.55
N SER A 554 -11.24 -25.48 13.75
CA SER A 554 -10.04 -25.95 14.46
C SER A 554 -9.28 -26.97 13.61
N CYS A 555 -7.98 -27.15 13.85
CA CYS A 555 -7.15 -28.01 13.00
C CYS A 555 -6.19 -28.91 13.78
N PHE A 556 -5.73 -29.97 13.10
CA PHE A 556 -4.58 -30.77 13.50
C PHE A 556 -3.38 -30.41 12.64
N VAL A 557 -2.24 -30.16 13.29
CA VAL A 557 -0.93 -29.99 12.66
C VAL A 557 -0.10 -31.23 12.95
N GLU A 558 0.09 -32.08 11.95
CA GLU A 558 0.93 -33.27 12.01
C GLU A 558 2.32 -32.92 11.46
N ILE A 559 3.35 -33.16 12.26
CA ILE A 559 4.74 -32.94 11.87
C ILE A 559 5.46 -34.29 11.89
N GLN A 560 6.10 -34.64 10.78
CA GLN A 560 6.78 -35.92 10.61
C GLN A 560 8.25 -35.69 10.24
N ALA A 561 9.15 -36.37 10.95
CA ALA A 561 10.58 -36.33 10.64
C ALA A 561 10.87 -36.95 9.27
N GLY A 562 11.64 -36.23 8.45
CA GLY A 562 12.09 -36.66 7.13
C GLY A 562 13.48 -37.29 7.14
N ALA A 563 14.20 -37.15 6.03
CA ALA A 563 15.56 -37.65 5.91
C ALA A 563 16.55 -36.82 6.75
N GLY A 564 17.31 -37.48 7.65
CA GLY A 564 18.34 -36.86 8.48
C GLY A 564 18.52 -37.46 9.88
N GLY A 565 17.84 -38.56 10.21
CA GLY A 565 18.05 -39.32 11.46
C GLY A 565 17.72 -38.50 12.71
N THR A 566 18.55 -38.61 13.75
CA THR A 566 18.38 -37.88 15.03
C THR A 566 18.23 -36.37 14.84
N ASP A 567 18.94 -35.77 13.87
CA ASP A 567 18.89 -34.33 13.63
C ASP A 567 17.54 -33.88 13.02
N SER A 568 16.87 -34.75 12.26
CA SER A 568 15.51 -34.51 11.76
C SER A 568 14.44 -34.74 12.83
N CYS A 569 14.68 -35.65 13.78
CA CYS A 569 13.80 -35.81 14.94
C CYS A 569 13.85 -34.58 15.85
N ASP A 570 15.05 -34.02 16.08
CA ASP A 570 15.20 -32.76 16.83
C ASP A 570 14.59 -31.57 16.08
N TRP A 571 14.75 -31.49 14.76
CA TRP A 571 14.09 -30.47 13.96
C TRP A 571 12.56 -30.53 14.06
N THR A 572 11.99 -31.73 14.09
CA THR A 572 10.55 -31.94 14.29
C THR A 572 10.09 -31.40 15.64
N ALA A 573 10.89 -31.58 16.70
CA ALA A 573 10.60 -31.00 18.01
C ALA A 573 10.71 -29.47 18.04
N MET A 574 11.69 -28.89 17.34
CA MET A 574 11.81 -27.44 17.19
C MET A 574 10.60 -26.83 16.48
N LEU A 575 10.13 -27.46 15.39
CA LEU A 575 8.93 -27.03 14.68
C LEU A 575 7.67 -27.16 15.54
N ALA A 576 7.53 -28.26 16.28
CA ALA A 576 6.40 -28.43 17.19
C ALA A 576 6.34 -27.30 18.24
N ARG A 577 7.48 -26.93 18.81
CA ARG A 577 7.58 -25.80 19.74
C ARG A 577 7.25 -24.46 19.06
N MET A 578 7.74 -24.24 17.84
CA MET A 578 7.46 -23.04 17.07
C MET A 578 5.95 -22.88 16.82
N TYR A 579 5.27 -23.93 16.34
CA TYR A 579 3.83 -23.90 16.11
C TYR A 579 3.00 -23.83 17.39
N ALA A 580 3.45 -24.45 18.49
CA ALA A 580 2.79 -24.32 19.78
C ALA A 580 2.83 -22.88 20.29
N ARG A 581 3.99 -22.22 20.25
CA ARG A 581 4.12 -20.81 20.66
C ARG A 581 3.35 -19.86 19.75
N TRP A 582 3.37 -20.11 18.45
CA TRP A 582 2.56 -19.37 17.48
C TRP A 582 1.06 -19.49 17.80
N GLY A 583 0.59 -20.72 18.09
CA GLY A 583 -0.79 -20.95 18.47
C GLY A 583 -1.18 -20.25 19.77
N GLU A 584 -0.32 -20.31 20.80
CA GLU A 584 -0.52 -19.61 22.07
C GLU A 584 -0.55 -18.07 21.89
N ALA A 585 0.33 -17.52 21.05
CA ALA A 585 0.37 -16.09 20.75
C ALA A 585 -0.89 -15.58 20.04
N ARG A 586 -1.57 -16.46 19.30
CA ARG A 586 -2.85 -16.20 18.63
C ARG A 586 -4.07 -16.62 19.46
N GLU A 587 -3.87 -16.88 20.75
CA GLU A 587 -4.92 -17.24 21.71
C GLU A 587 -5.65 -18.57 21.37
N PHE A 588 -5.02 -19.45 20.58
CA PHE A 588 -5.54 -20.79 20.33
C PHE A 588 -5.22 -21.71 21.52
N GLN A 589 -6.13 -22.64 21.81
CA GLN A 589 -5.82 -23.73 22.73
C GLN A 589 -4.99 -24.79 22.01
N VAL A 590 -3.72 -24.87 22.39
CA VAL A 590 -2.78 -25.86 21.86
C VAL A 590 -2.78 -27.10 22.74
N GLN A 591 -2.98 -28.27 22.14
CA GLN A 591 -2.88 -29.56 22.82
C GLN A 591 -2.02 -30.52 22.01
N TYR A 592 -1.09 -31.19 22.68
CA TYR A 592 -0.36 -32.32 22.09
C TYR A 592 -1.24 -33.56 22.15
N VAL A 593 -1.61 -34.10 20.98
CA VAL A 593 -2.57 -35.22 20.87
C VAL A 593 -1.85 -36.55 20.74
N ASP A 594 -0.79 -36.59 19.95
CA ASP A 594 0.02 -37.77 19.74
C ASP A 594 1.49 -37.38 19.59
N GLU A 595 2.37 -38.17 20.22
CA GLU A 595 3.80 -37.93 20.28
C GLU A 595 4.54 -39.25 20.14
N SER A 596 5.33 -39.39 19.08
CA SER A 596 6.29 -40.47 18.92
C SER A 596 7.69 -39.93 19.13
N ALA A 597 8.33 -40.29 20.24
CA ALA A 597 9.72 -39.92 20.51
C ALA A 597 10.70 -40.49 19.47
N GLY A 598 11.76 -39.75 19.18
CA GLY A 598 12.92 -40.25 18.44
C GLY A 598 13.78 -41.20 19.29
N GLU A 599 14.64 -41.99 18.66
CA GLU A 599 15.49 -42.97 19.38
C GLU A 599 16.51 -42.31 20.32
N GLU A 600 17.04 -41.14 19.96
CA GLU A 600 18.05 -40.42 20.74
C GLU A 600 17.58 -39.04 21.21
N ALA A 601 16.93 -38.26 20.33
CA ALA A 601 16.46 -36.91 20.64
C ALA A 601 15.26 -36.52 19.76
N GLY A 602 14.46 -35.56 20.24
CA GLY A 602 13.32 -34.99 19.53
C GLY A 602 12.17 -35.97 19.27
N PHE A 603 11.35 -35.68 18.26
CA PHE A 603 10.17 -36.47 17.91
C PHE A 603 10.30 -37.06 16.49
N ARG A 604 9.94 -38.33 16.34
CA ARG A 604 9.76 -38.95 15.01
C ARG A 604 8.48 -38.44 14.34
N SER A 605 7.43 -38.24 15.11
CA SER A 605 6.19 -37.61 14.67
C SER A 605 5.47 -36.99 15.87
N VAL A 606 4.77 -35.88 15.64
CA VAL A 606 3.98 -35.17 16.65
C VAL A 606 2.73 -34.58 16.00
N VAL A 607 1.61 -34.65 16.71
CA VAL A 607 0.32 -34.09 16.28
C VAL A 607 -0.14 -33.06 17.30
N LEU A 608 -0.26 -31.82 16.86
CA LEU A 608 -0.81 -30.72 17.63
C LEU A 608 -2.27 -30.50 17.23
N LYS A 609 -3.15 -30.35 18.22
CA LYS A 609 -4.50 -29.81 18.03
C LYS A 609 -4.45 -28.32 18.35
N LEU A 610 -4.89 -27.49 17.40
CA LEU A 610 -5.08 -26.07 17.57
C LEU A 610 -6.58 -25.79 17.56
N ASP A 611 -7.12 -25.45 18.73
CA ASP A 611 -8.54 -25.13 18.92
C ASP A 611 -8.73 -23.62 19.00
N GLY A 612 -9.42 -23.05 18.02
CA GLY A 612 -9.58 -21.61 17.90
C GLY A 612 -10.24 -21.20 16.59
N ALA A 613 -10.80 -19.99 16.57
CA ALA A 613 -11.42 -19.45 15.38
C ALA A 613 -10.39 -19.31 14.25
N TYR A 614 -10.75 -19.79 13.06
CA TYR A 614 -9.91 -19.73 11.86
C TYR A 614 -8.56 -20.48 11.95
N ALA A 615 -8.36 -21.36 12.93
CA ALA A 615 -7.07 -22.03 13.14
C ALA A 615 -6.60 -22.81 11.89
N TYR A 616 -7.51 -23.52 11.20
CA TYR A 616 -7.19 -24.19 9.93
C TYR A 616 -6.83 -23.19 8.83
N GLY A 617 -7.60 -22.11 8.68
CA GLY A 617 -7.39 -21.09 7.66
C GLY A 617 -6.01 -20.46 7.74
N TRP A 618 -5.51 -20.21 8.95
CA TRP A 618 -4.17 -19.69 9.19
C TRP A 618 -3.08 -20.75 8.99
N ALA A 619 -3.29 -21.98 9.47
CA ALA A 619 -2.27 -23.02 9.40
C ALA A 619 -2.14 -23.69 8.02
N LYS A 620 -3.16 -23.63 7.15
CA LYS A 620 -3.16 -24.37 5.86
C LYS A 620 -1.99 -24.01 4.94
N SER A 621 -1.51 -22.77 4.98
CA SER A 621 -0.35 -22.30 4.19
C SER A 621 0.98 -22.87 4.68
N GLU A 622 1.02 -23.49 5.85
CA GLU A 622 2.20 -24.11 6.43
C GLU A 622 2.37 -25.57 6.00
N ALA A 623 1.41 -26.13 5.26
CA ALA A 623 1.52 -27.49 4.76
C ALA A 623 2.63 -27.61 3.70
N GLY A 624 3.62 -28.47 3.97
CA GLY A 624 4.75 -28.73 3.07
C GLY A 624 6.03 -29.16 3.79
N VAL A 625 7.16 -29.15 3.07
CA VAL A 625 8.45 -29.60 3.60
C VAL A 625 9.27 -28.42 4.11
N HIS A 626 9.67 -28.47 5.39
CA HIS A 626 10.48 -27.48 6.07
C HIS A 626 11.92 -28.00 6.21
N ARG A 627 12.87 -27.25 5.65
CA ARG A 627 14.29 -27.63 5.61
C ARG A 627 15.10 -26.86 6.65
N LEU A 628 15.88 -27.57 7.46
CA LEU A 628 16.84 -26.99 8.40
C LEU A 628 18.28 -27.21 7.90
N VAL A 629 19.12 -26.18 8.00
CA VAL A 629 20.56 -26.26 7.75
C VAL A 629 21.30 -25.69 8.96
N ARG A 630 21.97 -26.54 9.73
CA ARG A 630 22.73 -26.15 10.93
C ARG A 630 23.97 -27.02 11.13
N ILE A 631 24.82 -26.65 12.08
CA ILE A 631 25.80 -27.56 12.67
C ILE A 631 25.04 -28.46 13.65
N SER A 632 25.05 -29.77 13.42
CA SER A 632 24.29 -30.70 14.27
C SER A 632 24.95 -30.83 15.63
N PRO A 633 24.21 -30.70 16.75
CA PRO A 633 24.74 -30.96 18.09
C PRO A 633 24.98 -32.46 18.35
N PHE A 634 24.48 -33.35 17.48
CA PHE A 634 24.60 -34.80 17.61
C PHE A 634 25.75 -35.39 16.78
N ASP A 635 26.40 -34.60 15.90
CA ASP A 635 27.56 -35.05 15.14
C ASP A 635 28.86 -34.64 15.84
N SER A 636 29.62 -35.62 16.34
CA SER A 636 30.88 -35.40 17.05
C SER A 636 31.95 -34.67 16.21
N ALA A 637 31.82 -34.68 14.88
CA ALA A 637 32.71 -33.98 13.96
C ALA A 637 32.31 -32.53 13.68
N GLY A 638 31.18 -32.03 14.23
CA GLY A 638 30.72 -30.65 14.05
C GLY A 638 30.42 -30.28 12.60
N ARG A 639 30.03 -31.26 11.76
CA ARG A 639 29.74 -30.99 10.35
C ARG A 639 28.39 -30.30 10.21
N ARG A 640 28.21 -29.63 9.06
CA ARG A 640 26.92 -29.07 8.67
C ARG A 640 26.00 -30.19 8.19
N HIS A 641 24.82 -30.30 8.80
CA HIS A 641 23.78 -31.22 8.41
C HIS A 641 22.62 -30.47 7.73
N THR A 642 21.87 -31.19 6.91
CA THR A 642 20.62 -30.70 6.34
C THR A 642 19.54 -31.70 6.69
N SER A 643 18.54 -31.22 7.42
CA SER A 643 17.45 -32.00 7.99
C SER A 643 16.13 -31.54 7.41
N PHE A 644 15.17 -32.46 7.30
CA PHE A 644 13.86 -32.19 6.71
C PHE A 644 12.76 -32.65 7.66
N ALA A 645 11.68 -31.88 7.73
CA ALA A 645 10.44 -32.27 8.40
C ALA A 645 9.25 -31.90 7.52
N GLN A 646 8.26 -32.77 7.48
CA GLN A 646 7.02 -32.55 6.73
C GLN A 646 5.93 -32.08 7.67
N VAL A 647 5.31 -30.96 7.35
CA VAL A 647 4.16 -30.41 8.07
C VAL A 647 2.91 -30.69 7.24
N ARG A 648 1.89 -31.24 7.87
CA ARG A 648 0.56 -31.46 7.29
C ARG A 648 -0.47 -30.85 8.20
N VAL A 649 -1.49 -30.23 7.60
CA VAL A 649 -2.53 -29.52 8.34
C VAL A 649 -3.89 -30.03 7.87
N TYR A 650 -4.73 -30.42 8.83
CA TYR A 650 -6.05 -30.99 8.57
C TYR A 650 -7.12 -30.24 9.35
N PRO A 651 -8.26 -29.89 8.73
CA PRO A 651 -9.38 -29.31 9.48
C PRO A 651 -10.04 -30.40 10.33
N MET A 652 -10.52 -30.02 11.52
CA MET A 652 -11.36 -30.90 12.33
C MET A 652 -12.69 -31.15 11.62
N ALA A 653 -13.19 -32.39 11.69
CA ALA A 653 -14.53 -32.71 11.20
C ALA A 653 -15.58 -32.04 12.08
N ALA A 654 -16.68 -31.56 11.49
CA ALA A 654 -17.77 -30.95 12.23
C ALA A 654 -18.33 -31.93 13.28
N GLU A 655 -18.39 -31.50 14.54
CA GLU A 655 -19.08 -32.24 15.60
C GLU A 655 -20.57 -32.28 15.27
N GLY A 656 -21.09 -33.50 15.04
CA GLY A 656 -22.45 -33.74 14.54
C GLY A 656 -22.61 -35.06 13.80
N ARG A 657 -21.52 -35.63 13.29
CA ARG A 657 -21.48 -37.04 12.83
C ARG A 657 -20.82 -37.95 13.86
N SER A 658 -21.28 -37.89 15.11
CA SER A 658 -20.88 -38.89 16.10
C SER A 658 -21.77 -40.14 15.94
N LYS A 659 -21.10 -41.26 15.62
CA LYS A 659 -21.63 -42.64 15.43
C LYS A 659 -22.38 -42.88 14.12
N GLU A 660 -21.59 -43.17 13.09
CA GLU A 660 -22.04 -43.70 11.81
C GLU A 660 -22.61 -45.12 11.94
N GLU A 661 -23.89 -45.26 12.26
CA GLU A 661 -24.66 -46.33 11.65
C GLU A 661 -24.95 -45.89 10.21
N ILE A 662 -24.38 -46.60 9.23
CA ILE A 662 -24.73 -46.37 7.82
C ILE A 662 -26.22 -46.72 7.67
N GLU A 663 -27.07 -45.70 7.65
CA GLU A 663 -28.50 -45.87 7.49
C GLU A 663 -28.78 -46.22 6.02
N VAL A 664 -28.97 -47.51 5.76
CA VAL A 664 -29.23 -48.02 4.40
C VAL A 664 -30.72 -47.89 4.11
N SER A 665 -31.09 -46.92 3.26
CA SER A 665 -32.45 -46.74 2.78
C SER A 665 -32.92 -47.96 1.97
N THR A 666 -34.15 -48.40 2.22
CA THR A 666 -34.74 -49.55 1.51
C THR A 666 -34.98 -49.31 0.03
N LYS A 667 -35.02 -48.04 -0.42
CA LYS A 667 -35.20 -47.65 -1.82
C LYS A 667 -33.94 -47.92 -2.68
N ASP A 668 -32.78 -47.96 -2.04
CA ASP A 668 -31.49 -48.11 -2.72
C ASP A 668 -31.05 -49.58 -2.85
N LEU A 669 -31.92 -50.51 -2.44
CA LEU A 669 -31.65 -51.95 -2.40
C LEU A 669 -32.52 -52.72 -3.38
N ARG A 670 -31.87 -53.54 -4.21
CA ARG A 670 -32.53 -54.60 -4.95
C ARG A 670 -32.34 -55.92 -4.21
N ILE A 671 -33.44 -56.56 -3.80
CA ILE A 671 -33.41 -57.82 -3.05
C ILE A 671 -33.96 -58.93 -3.95
N ASP A 672 -33.07 -59.81 -4.40
CA ASP A 672 -33.39 -60.97 -5.23
C ASP A 672 -33.43 -62.23 -4.34
N THR A 673 -34.51 -63.01 -4.39
CA THR A 673 -34.64 -64.29 -3.67
C THR A 673 -34.48 -65.46 -4.65
N PHE A 674 -33.71 -66.48 -4.29
CA PHE A 674 -33.42 -67.64 -5.14
C PHE A 674 -33.15 -68.90 -4.31
N ARG A 675 -32.97 -70.05 -4.98
CA ARG A 675 -32.71 -71.34 -4.31
C ARG A 675 -31.27 -71.44 -3.82
N SER A 676 -31.08 -71.88 -2.57
CA SER A 676 -29.75 -72.13 -2.02
C SER A 676 -29.05 -73.24 -2.79
N SER A 677 -27.77 -73.03 -3.14
CA SER A 677 -26.97 -74.03 -3.87
C SER A 677 -26.06 -74.79 -2.91
N GLY A 678 -26.38 -76.05 -2.60
CA GLY A 678 -25.55 -76.93 -1.77
C GLY A 678 -26.07 -78.38 -1.73
N PRO A 679 -25.23 -79.37 -1.38
CA PRO A 679 -25.63 -80.77 -1.26
C PRO A 679 -26.48 -80.96 0.02
N GLY A 680 -27.81 -80.85 -0.10
CA GLY A 680 -28.75 -81.02 1.01
C GLY A 680 -30.17 -81.39 0.53
N GLY A 681 -30.92 -82.12 1.36
CA GLY A 681 -32.15 -82.87 1.00
C GLY A 681 -33.36 -82.06 0.48
N GLN A 682 -34.53 -82.71 0.36
CA GLN A 682 -35.76 -82.22 -0.29
C GLN A 682 -36.16 -80.76 -0.01
N HIS A 683 -35.81 -80.22 1.16
CA HIS A 683 -36.07 -78.83 1.56
C HIS A 683 -35.23 -77.78 0.79
N VAL A 684 -34.02 -78.12 0.34
CA VAL A 684 -33.12 -77.24 -0.43
C VAL A 684 -33.60 -77.06 -1.87
N ASN A 685 -34.26 -78.08 -2.43
CA ASN A 685 -34.75 -78.07 -3.81
C ASN A 685 -36.14 -77.44 -4.00
N SER A 686 -36.87 -77.21 -2.90
CA SER A 686 -38.28 -76.80 -2.95
C SER A 686 -38.54 -75.36 -2.47
N THR A 687 -37.64 -74.76 -1.70
CA THR A 687 -37.87 -73.46 -1.05
C THR A 687 -36.81 -72.43 -1.46
N ASP A 688 -37.24 -71.25 -1.89
CA ASP A 688 -36.36 -70.15 -2.28
C ASP A 688 -35.87 -69.40 -1.01
N SER A 689 -34.92 -70.00 -0.29
CA SER A 689 -34.41 -69.47 0.99
C SER A 689 -33.20 -68.55 0.88
N ALA A 690 -32.46 -68.55 -0.25
CA ALA A 690 -31.27 -67.72 -0.41
C ALA A 690 -31.64 -66.30 -0.86
N ILE A 691 -30.91 -65.32 -0.34
CA ILE A 691 -31.13 -63.90 -0.63
C ILE A 691 -29.86 -63.27 -1.16
N ARG A 692 -30.02 -62.47 -2.21
CA ARG A 692 -29.01 -61.56 -2.75
C ARG A 692 -29.51 -60.13 -2.60
N ILE A 693 -28.68 -59.26 -2.03
CA ILE A 693 -28.96 -57.83 -1.93
C ILE A 693 -27.91 -57.10 -2.77
N THR A 694 -28.39 -56.25 -3.67
CA THR A 694 -27.57 -55.35 -4.49
C THR A 694 -27.87 -53.92 -4.06
N HIS A 695 -26.84 -53.19 -3.62
CA HIS A 695 -26.95 -51.76 -3.40
C HIS A 695 -26.80 -51.04 -4.75
N LEU A 696 -27.88 -50.42 -5.23
CA LEU A 696 -27.92 -49.80 -6.56
C LEU A 696 -26.88 -48.68 -6.73
N PRO A 697 -26.64 -47.79 -5.74
CA PRO A 697 -25.67 -46.72 -5.90
C PRO A 697 -24.20 -47.17 -6.00
N THR A 698 -23.79 -48.18 -5.22
CA THR A 698 -22.38 -48.63 -5.18
C THR A 698 -22.11 -49.88 -6.02
N GLY A 699 -23.16 -50.54 -6.53
CA GLY A 699 -23.04 -51.81 -7.25
C GLY A 699 -22.60 -53.00 -6.39
N ILE A 700 -22.51 -52.84 -5.06
CA ILE A 700 -22.06 -53.90 -4.15
C ILE A 700 -23.14 -54.96 -4.02
N VAL A 701 -22.77 -56.20 -4.34
CA VAL A 701 -23.63 -57.38 -4.21
C VAL A 701 -23.18 -58.22 -3.01
N VAL A 702 -24.14 -58.61 -2.18
CA VAL A 702 -23.96 -59.58 -1.09
C VAL A 702 -25.01 -60.68 -1.20
N GLN A 703 -24.67 -61.88 -0.75
CA GLN A 703 -25.60 -63.01 -0.74
C GLN A 703 -25.44 -63.82 0.55
N SER A 704 -26.54 -64.30 1.11
CA SER A 704 -26.55 -65.26 2.22
C SER A 704 -27.48 -66.44 1.92
N GLN A 705 -27.00 -67.64 2.25
CA GLN A 705 -27.68 -68.93 2.06
C GLN A 705 -27.41 -69.92 3.21
N SER A 706 -26.93 -69.42 4.35
CA SER A 706 -26.40 -70.19 5.49
C SER A 706 -27.51 -70.86 6.32
N ASP A 707 -28.65 -70.19 6.49
CA ASP A 707 -29.79 -70.65 7.29
C ASP A 707 -30.93 -71.14 6.38
N ARG A 708 -31.82 -71.97 6.93
CA ARG A 708 -33.04 -72.45 6.25
C ARG A 708 -34.12 -71.36 6.20
N SER A 709 -34.03 -70.33 7.05
CA SER A 709 -34.98 -69.22 7.12
C SER A 709 -34.59 -68.05 6.21
N GLN A 710 -35.51 -67.66 5.33
CA GLN A 710 -35.38 -66.50 4.44
C GLN A 710 -35.13 -65.20 5.24
N HIS A 711 -35.84 -64.97 6.35
CA HIS A 711 -35.68 -63.75 7.14
C HIS A 711 -34.30 -63.65 7.82
N ARG A 712 -33.73 -64.79 8.23
CA ARG A 712 -32.38 -64.83 8.81
C ARG A 712 -31.30 -64.60 7.76
N ASN A 713 -31.44 -65.21 6.59
CA ASN A 713 -30.55 -64.93 5.45
C ASN A 713 -30.64 -63.46 5.02
N LYS A 714 -31.83 -62.83 5.12
CA LYS A 714 -32.01 -61.38 4.84
C LYS A 714 -31.24 -60.53 5.85
N ALA A 715 -31.37 -60.85 7.14
CA ALA A 715 -30.69 -60.12 8.21
C ALA A 715 -29.17 -60.24 8.11
N GLU A 716 -28.66 -61.44 7.82
CA GLU A 716 -27.22 -61.68 7.65
C GLU A 716 -26.67 -61.03 6.37
N ALA A 717 -27.40 -61.12 5.25
CA ALA A 717 -27.03 -60.40 4.02
C ALA A 717 -27.03 -58.87 4.25
N MET A 718 -27.97 -58.34 5.02
CA MET A 718 -28.01 -56.92 5.39
C MET A 718 -26.83 -56.53 6.30
N ALA A 719 -26.45 -57.38 7.26
CA ALA A 719 -25.27 -57.17 8.10
C ALA A 719 -23.97 -57.19 7.27
N MET A 720 -23.85 -58.12 6.32
CA MET A 720 -22.73 -58.19 5.38
C MET A 720 -22.69 -56.98 4.45
N LEU A 721 -23.86 -56.49 4.00
CA LEU A 721 -23.94 -55.28 3.20
C LEU A 721 -23.43 -54.06 3.99
N ARG A 722 -23.90 -53.88 5.22
CA ARG A 722 -23.44 -52.81 6.12
C ARG A 722 -21.92 -52.87 6.34
N ALA A 723 -21.37 -54.06 6.58
CA ALA A 723 -19.93 -54.24 6.73
C ALA A 723 -19.14 -53.90 5.45
N LYS A 724 -19.64 -54.29 4.26
CA LYS A 724 -19.01 -53.95 2.98
C LYS A 724 -19.12 -52.47 2.64
N LEU A 725 -20.25 -51.83 2.93
CA LEU A 725 -20.45 -50.38 2.74
C LEU A 725 -19.53 -49.59 3.67
N TYR A 726 -19.40 -50.02 4.93
CA TYR A 726 -18.46 -49.43 5.88
C TYR A 726 -17.01 -49.57 5.42
N LYS A 727 -16.63 -50.74 4.91
CA LYS A 727 -15.31 -50.95 4.31
C LYS A 727 -15.07 -50.05 3.08
N CYS A 728 -16.06 -49.93 2.19
CA CYS A 728 -15.98 -49.07 1.00
C CYS A 728 -15.77 -47.61 1.40
N LYS A 729 -16.49 -47.14 2.42
CA LYS A 729 -16.34 -45.79 2.96
C LYS A 729 -14.95 -45.56 3.59
N LEU A 730 -14.44 -46.52 4.36
CA LEU A 730 -13.08 -46.48 4.89
C LEU A 730 -12.03 -46.44 3.77
N GLU A 731 -12.23 -47.20 2.68
CA GLU A 731 -11.35 -47.21 1.51
C GLU A 731 -11.42 -45.89 0.73
N GLU A 732 -12.61 -45.30 0.59
CA GLU A 732 -12.80 -43.97 -0.01
C GLU A 732 -12.13 -42.87 0.82
N GLU A 733 -12.30 -42.88 2.14
CA GLU A 733 -11.61 -41.97 3.05
C GLU A 733 -10.09 -42.18 3.05
N ALA A 734 -9.63 -43.42 2.94
CA ALA A 734 -8.20 -43.73 2.81
C ALA A 734 -7.64 -43.27 1.46
N GLN A 735 -8.40 -43.41 0.37
CA GLN A 735 -8.03 -42.91 -0.95
C GLN A 735 -8.06 -41.39 -1.02
N ALA A 736 -9.03 -40.73 -0.38
CA ALA A 736 -9.09 -39.27 -0.26
C ALA A 736 -7.88 -38.75 0.54
N ARG A 737 -7.57 -39.40 1.68
CA ARG A 737 -6.34 -39.16 2.45
C ARG A 737 -5.08 -39.37 1.60
N GLN A 738 -5.04 -40.43 0.79
CA GLN A 738 -3.88 -40.75 -0.05
C GLN A 738 -3.73 -39.81 -1.26
N LYS A 739 -4.83 -39.33 -1.84
CA LYS A 739 -4.83 -38.30 -2.91
C LYS A 739 -4.35 -36.96 -2.37
N PHE A 740 -4.83 -36.55 -1.20
CA PHE A 740 -4.35 -35.36 -0.50
C PHE A 740 -2.87 -35.49 -0.17
N ALA A 741 -2.44 -36.64 0.37
CA ALA A 741 -1.04 -36.92 0.67
C ALA A 741 -0.11 -36.94 -0.57
N LYS A 742 -0.62 -37.30 -1.76
CA LYS A 742 0.14 -37.26 -3.02
C LYS A 742 0.24 -35.86 -3.64
N GLY A 743 -0.66 -34.94 -3.28
CA GLY A 743 -0.63 -33.54 -3.74
C GLY A 743 0.45 -32.70 -3.03
N LEU A 744 0.82 -33.10 -1.81
CA LEU A 744 1.99 -32.56 -1.11
C LEU A 744 3.22 -33.34 -1.59
N GLY A 745 4.17 -32.67 -2.23
CA GLY A 745 5.33 -33.30 -2.85
C GLY A 745 6.13 -34.23 -1.92
N ASP A 746 6.86 -35.18 -2.51
CA ASP A 746 7.67 -36.16 -1.77
C ASP A 746 8.64 -35.48 -0.80
N ASN A 747 8.94 -36.17 0.32
CA ASN A 747 9.99 -35.84 1.30
C ASN A 747 11.40 -36.01 0.69
N ALA A 748 11.64 -35.30 -0.41
CA ALA A 748 12.82 -35.38 -1.24
C ALA A 748 13.36 -33.97 -1.52
N TRP A 749 14.65 -33.93 -1.85
CA TRP A 749 15.36 -32.73 -2.21
C TRP A 749 14.68 -32.01 -3.39
N GLY A 750 14.28 -30.74 -3.21
CA GLY A 750 13.70 -29.90 -4.27
C GLY A 750 12.27 -29.41 -4.05
N ASN A 751 11.52 -29.99 -3.10
CA ASN A 751 10.12 -29.62 -2.80
C ASN A 751 9.93 -28.84 -1.48
N GLN A 752 10.97 -28.18 -0.98
CA GLN A 752 10.87 -27.41 0.27
C GLN A 752 10.10 -26.10 0.10
N ILE A 753 9.15 -25.83 0.99
CA ILE A 753 8.41 -24.57 1.02
C ILE A 753 9.21 -23.48 1.76
N ARG A 754 9.98 -23.86 2.79
CA ARG A 754 10.76 -22.94 3.61
C ARG A 754 12.11 -23.52 3.99
N SER A 755 13.15 -22.70 3.90
CA SER A 755 14.51 -23.02 4.36
C SER A 755 14.87 -22.20 5.59
N TYR A 756 15.28 -22.88 6.66
CA TYR A 756 15.81 -22.33 7.89
C TYR A 756 17.32 -22.59 7.89
N VAL A 757 18.11 -21.60 7.47
CA VAL A 757 19.56 -21.68 7.48
C VAL A 757 20.05 -21.00 8.75
N LEU A 758 20.67 -21.76 9.64
CA LEU A 758 21.27 -21.25 10.89
C LEU A 758 22.80 -21.12 10.78
N HIS A 759 23.41 -21.78 9.79
CA HIS A 759 24.84 -21.71 9.50
C HIS A 759 25.11 -21.97 8.00
N PRO A 760 25.99 -21.20 7.31
CA PRO A 760 26.95 -20.23 7.84
C PRO A 760 26.39 -18.82 8.11
N TYR A 761 25.16 -18.56 7.70
CA TYR A 761 24.43 -17.32 7.97
C TYR A 761 23.06 -17.70 8.52
N GLN A 762 22.43 -16.76 9.23
CA GLN A 762 21.07 -16.91 9.76
C GLN A 762 20.07 -16.28 8.78
N LEU A 763 19.21 -17.11 8.20
CA LEU A 763 18.16 -16.68 7.27
C LEU A 763 17.04 -17.72 7.25
N VAL A 764 15.80 -17.28 7.44
CA VAL A 764 14.61 -18.06 7.09
C VAL A 764 14.04 -17.49 5.80
N LYS A 765 13.91 -18.33 4.77
CA LYS A 765 13.35 -17.93 3.47
C LYS A 765 12.20 -18.85 3.07
N ASP A 766 11.06 -18.28 2.72
CA ASP A 766 9.97 -18.99 2.05
C ASP A 766 10.19 -18.92 0.53
N HIS A 767 10.21 -20.08 -0.12
CA HIS A 767 10.51 -20.19 -1.55
C HIS A 767 9.31 -19.91 -2.45
N ARG A 768 8.10 -19.83 -1.88
CA ARG A 768 6.86 -19.57 -2.64
C ARG A 768 6.63 -18.08 -2.81
N THR A 769 6.78 -17.33 -1.71
CA THR A 769 6.62 -15.86 -1.68
C THR A 769 7.93 -15.10 -1.90
N ASN A 770 9.07 -15.79 -1.87
CA ASN A 770 10.42 -15.20 -1.81
C ASN A 770 10.69 -14.29 -0.60
N TYR A 771 9.77 -14.24 0.38
CA TYR A 771 9.96 -13.50 1.62
C TYR A 771 11.07 -14.13 2.47
N SER A 772 11.88 -13.30 3.11
CA SER A 772 12.98 -13.76 3.94
C SER A 772 13.18 -12.89 5.18
N GLU A 773 13.38 -13.55 6.32
CA GLU A 773 13.65 -12.94 7.62
C GLU A 773 15.04 -13.36 8.09
N SER A 774 15.85 -12.40 8.56
CA SER A 774 17.21 -12.66 9.05
C SER A 774 17.20 -13.09 10.52
N ASN A 775 16.22 -12.65 11.32
CA ASN A 775 16.08 -13.04 12.72
C ASN A 775 15.48 -14.44 12.88
N THR A 776 16.33 -15.45 12.67
CA THR A 776 15.92 -16.87 12.77
C THR A 776 15.38 -17.27 14.14
N ALA A 777 15.81 -16.61 15.22
CA ALA A 777 15.38 -16.91 16.58
C ALA A 777 13.91 -16.54 16.81
N GLN A 778 13.50 -15.32 16.41
CA GLN A 778 12.11 -14.88 16.53
C GLN A 778 11.16 -15.76 15.72
N VAL A 779 11.58 -16.17 14.52
CA VAL A 779 10.79 -17.09 13.69
C VAL A 779 10.60 -18.44 14.38
N LEU A 780 11.67 -19.01 14.95
CA LEU A 780 11.61 -20.27 15.71
C LEU A 780 10.86 -20.15 17.05
N ASP A 781 10.66 -18.91 17.54
CA ASP A 781 9.88 -18.60 18.72
C ASP A 781 8.39 -18.35 18.42
N GLY A 782 7.97 -18.44 17.16
CA GLY A 782 6.56 -18.41 16.75
C GLY A 782 6.15 -17.18 15.94
N ASN A 783 7.07 -16.25 15.63
CA ASN A 783 6.77 -15.09 14.78
C ASN A 783 6.77 -15.48 13.30
N ILE A 784 5.71 -16.17 12.86
CA ILE A 784 5.55 -16.66 11.47
C ILE A 784 4.39 -15.99 10.71
N ASP A 785 3.71 -15.04 11.33
CA ASP A 785 2.51 -14.39 10.78
C ASP A 785 2.76 -13.75 9.42
N GLU A 786 3.85 -13.00 9.27
CA GLU A 786 4.19 -12.36 8.00
C GLU A 786 4.38 -13.37 6.85
N PHE A 787 4.91 -14.56 7.13
CA PHE A 787 5.03 -15.61 6.10
C PHE A 787 3.66 -16.11 5.65
N ILE A 788 2.74 -16.29 6.59
CA ILE A 788 1.37 -16.75 6.34
C ILE A 788 0.59 -15.67 5.58
N GLU A 789 0.64 -14.42 6.03
CA GLU A 789 -0.05 -13.28 5.40
C GLU A 789 0.38 -13.07 3.95
N LYS A 790 1.69 -13.07 3.67
CA LYS A 790 2.20 -12.92 2.30
C LYS A 790 1.74 -14.05 1.39
N MET A 791 1.64 -15.28 1.92
CA MET A 791 1.16 -16.43 1.16
C MET A 791 -0.34 -16.31 0.87
N LEU A 792 -1.15 -15.93 1.86
CA LEU A 792 -2.60 -15.73 1.69
C LEU A 792 -2.88 -14.65 0.63
N LEU A 793 -2.15 -13.53 0.68
CA LEU A 793 -2.27 -12.46 -0.33
C LEU A 793 -1.89 -12.94 -1.75
N GLN A 794 -0.81 -13.71 -1.89
CA GLN A 794 -0.36 -14.23 -3.19
C GLN A 794 -1.35 -15.22 -3.80
N GLN A 795 -1.99 -16.08 -2.98
CA GLN A 795 -3.01 -17.03 -3.46
C GLN A 795 -4.23 -16.33 -4.07
N THR A 796 -4.62 -15.17 -3.53
CA THR A 796 -5.70 -14.36 -4.09
C THR A 796 -5.35 -13.76 -5.45
N ALA A 797 -4.14 -13.25 -5.63
CA ALA A 797 -3.70 -12.66 -6.90
C ALA A 797 -3.74 -13.69 -8.04
N SER A 798 -3.41 -14.96 -7.76
CA SER A 798 -3.48 -16.07 -8.73
C SER A 798 -4.88 -16.60 -9.01
N ASN A 799 -5.89 -16.26 -8.20
CA ASN A 799 -7.28 -16.70 -8.41
C ASN A 799 -8.12 -15.68 -9.21
N THR A 800 -7.54 -14.55 -9.59
CA THR A 800 -8.09 -13.67 -10.63
C THR A 800 -7.84 -14.36 -11.97
N PRO A 801 -8.87 -14.75 -12.75
CA PRO A 801 -8.64 -15.44 -14.01
C PRO A 801 -7.88 -14.52 -14.97
N ASP A 802 -6.71 -14.99 -15.42
CA ASP A 802 -5.90 -14.38 -16.48
C ASP A 802 -6.79 -14.10 -17.72
N GLN A 803 -7.19 -12.83 -17.90
CA GLN A 803 -7.48 -12.29 -19.22
C GLN A 803 -6.18 -11.76 -19.83
N GLU A 804 -5.24 -12.64 -20.13
CA GLU A 804 -4.15 -12.31 -21.06
C GLU A 804 -3.59 -13.61 -21.65
N GLY A 805 -4.13 -13.96 -22.82
CA GLY A 805 -3.77 -15.19 -23.52
C GLY A 805 -4.33 -15.24 -24.93
N SER A 806 -3.99 -14.27 -25.79
CA SER A 806 -3.91 -14.45 -27.25
C SER A 806 -3.42 -13.17 -27.94
N ASN A 807 -2.13 -13.08 -28.28
CA ASN A 807 -1.71 -13.09 -29.69
C ASN A 807 -0.19 -12.94 -29.84
N ALA A 808 0.29 -13.71 -30.82
CA ALA A 808 1.62 -13.68 -31.41
C ALA A 808 1.88 -12.39 -32.21
#